data_AF-A0A1I1RIM3-F1
#
_entry.id   AF-A0A1I1RIM3-F1
#
_cell.length_a   1.000
_cell.length_b   1.000
_cell.length_c   1.000
_cell.angle_alpha   90.00
_cell.angle_beta   90.00
_cell.angle_gamma   90.00
#
_symmetry.space_group_name_H-M   'P 1'
#
loop_
_entity.id
_entity.type
_entity.pdbx_description
1 polymer ?
#
loop_
_entity_poly.entity_id
_entity_poly.type
_entity_poly.pdbx_seq_one_letter_code
_entity_poly.pdbx_strand_id
1 'polypeptide(L)'
;MKKQIYILSILSALVFNCAFAQKVKSARKAIKKYEHLAYVDSRNQLLKLANQDDVSPEVIEKLANSFYFNNEMEDAVVWYDKLMAYNLPTDPENYYRYAQALRAVEKYKESDRVLKSFGAIRSEDSRVLQFLKKPEYVKAINEISDDYELVNLDINTAYSDFGTSTYNGHLIFASSRDQDEKIYKWNNQPFLDLFELNDNGTVSEVNGDVNTKYHESSTSFTKDGKTAYFTRNNFHKGKFKKNANDIHGLKIYKATLVDSVWTNIVSMPFNDDQYNVAHPALSPDEKQLYFASDMFGTQGASDIFVVDINDDGTYGVPRNLGPKINTEGRENFPFVSDNGTLYFSSDGHLGLGGLDVFKIAIEDINDDSSMIQNMGGPINSPKDDFGFIINDETNKGFISSNREGGKGDDDIYSFEKPSCSRDVAGTVVNKRTQMIIPDADVFVYDSNRNLLQSFKSDASGKFSFGLDCKERTYLIEAKKDKFKEDFIDFTVKPGQKAELELELKLDPAAATIGTDLALLLGLNPIYFDYDKSYIRPDAELELAKVIKYMKEYPNVKIDVRSHTDSRGKDAYNWALSNRRNKSTRAYIIEKGGISASRLTGQGYGETRLVNHCNNSVKCSKKEHQDNRRSEFIVVSN
;
A
#
# COMPACT_ATOMS: atom_id res chain seq x y z
N MET A 1 -76.35 -12.59 -35.37
CA MET A 1 -75.10 -13.30 -35.01
C MET A 1 -73.84 -12.70 -35.65
N LYS A 2 -73.62 -12.75 -36.98
CA LYS A 2 -72.37 -12.25 -37.59
C LYS A 2 -72.02 -10.78 -37.25
N LYS A 3 -72.98 -9.84 -37.32
CA LYS A 3 -72.78 -8.42 -36.94
C LYS A 3 -72.43 -8.21 -35.45
N GLN A 4 -72.99 -9.01 -34.54
CA GLN A 4 -72.69 -8.91 -33.11
C GLN A 4 -71.29 -9.44 -32.79
N ILE A 5 -70.85 -10.48 -33.50
CA ILE A 5 -69.47 -11.00 -33.38
C ILE A 5 -68.46 -9.96 -33.84
N TYR A 6 -68.68 -9.28 -34.98
CA TYR A 6 -67.79 -8.19 -35.43
C TYR A 6 -67.70 -7.02 -34.45
N ILE A 7 -68.82 -6.61 -33.84
CA ILE A 7 -68.82 -5.53 -32.85
C ILE A 7 -68.07 -5.97 -31.58
N LEU A 8 -68.27 -7.20 -31.11
CA LEU A 8 -67.54 -7.76 -29.97
C LEU A 8 -66.03 -7.90 -30.25
N SER A 9 -65.64 -8.29 -31.48
CA SER A 9 -64.24 -8.37 -31.88
C SER A 9 -63.58 -6.99 -31.97
N ILE A 10 -64.29 -5.97 -32.48
CA ILE A 10 -63.79 -4.58 -32.53
C ILE A 10 -63.70 -3.98 -31.12
N LEU A 11 -64.69 -4.23 -30.25
CA LEU A 11 -64.66 -3.78 -28.86
C LEU A 11 -63.53 -4.44 -28.08
N SER A 12 -63.32 -5.75 -28.29
CA SER A 12 -62.21 -6.50 -27.69
C SER A 12 -60.87 -5.96 -28.18
N ALA A 13 -60.69 -5.75 -29.49
CA ALA A 13 -59.49 -5.14 -30.04
C ALA A 13 -59.23 -3.72 -29.50
N LEU A 14 -60.26 -2.89 -29.32
CA LEU A 14 -60.14 -1.56 -28.73
C LEU A 14 -59.73 -1.62 -27.24
N VAL A 15 -60.31 -2.55 -26.47
CA VAL A 15 -59.95 -2.75 -25.05
C VAL A 15 -58.50 -3.25 -24.91
N PHE A 16 -58.08 -4.19 -25.75
CA PHE A 16 -56.69 -4.67 -25.79
C PHE A 16 -55.70 -3.55 -26.16
N ASN A 17 -56.01 -2.72 -27.16
CA ASN A 17 -55.15 -1.60 -27.55
C ASN A 17 -55.08 -0.51 -26.46
N CYS A 18 -56.19 -0.22 -25.77
CA CYS A 18 -56.22 0.73 -24.66
C CYS A 18 -55.41 0.23 -23.45
N ALA A 19 -55.52 -1.06 -23.09
CA ALA A 19 -54.75 -1.65 -22.00
C ALA A 19 -53.24 -1.64 -22.30
N PHE A 20 -52.85 -2.01 -23.52
CA PHE A 20 -51.46 -1.97 -23.96
C PHE A 20 -50.89 -0.54 -23.95
N ALA A 21 -51.64 0.45 -24.45
CA ALA A 21 -51.22 1.85 -24.43
C ALA A 21 -51.06 2.41 -23.01
N GLN A 22 -51.93 2.02 -22.08
CA GLN A 22 -51.81 2.39 -20.66
C GLN A 22 -50.57 1.78 -20.01
N LYS A 23 -50.25 0.52 -20.32
CA LYS A 23 -49.04 -0.16 -19.84
C LYS A 23 -47.76 0.51 -20.34
N VAL A 24 -47.67 0.81 -21.63
CA VAL A 24 -46.52 1.52 -22.22
C VAL A 24 -46.34 2.91 -21.60
N LYS A 25 -47.45 3.65 -21.39
CA LYS A 25 -47.42 4.96 -20.73
C LYS A 25 -46.95 4.85 -19.28
N SER A 26 -47.37 3.80 -18.56
CA SER A 26 -46.93 3.51 -17.20
C SER A 26 -45.42 3.26 -17.15
N ALA A 27 -44.89 2.35 -17.99
CA ALA A 27 -43.47 2.04 -18.07
C ALA A 27 -42.62 3.29 -18.38
N ARG A 28 -42.98 4.05 -19.40
CA ARG A 28 -42.28 5.30 -19.76
C ARG A 28 -42.24 6.31 -18.62
N LYS A 29 -43.32 6.43 -17.85
CA LYS A 29 -43.35 7.34 -16.69
C LYS A 29 -42.38 6.89 -15.59
N ALA A 30 -42.32 5.59 -15.32
CA ALA A 30 -41.41 5.03 -14.32
C ALA A 30 -39.94 5.18 -14.75
N ILE A 31 -39.64 4.82 -16.00
CA ILE A 31 -38.30 4.95 -16.58
C ILE A 31 -37.87 6.43 -16.61
N LYS A 32 -38.75 7.36 -16.97
CA LYS A 32 -38.43 8.80 -16.91
C LYS A 32 -38.08 9.26 -15.49
N LYS A 33 -38.70 8.72 -14.44
CA LYS A 33 -38.30 9.04 -13.06
C LYS A 33 -36.91 8.49 -12.74
N TYR A 34 -36.64 7.24 -13.14
CA TYR A 34 -35.33 6.61 -13.01
C TYR A 34 -34.23 7.43 -13.72
N GLU A 35 -34.49 7.91 -14.94
CA GLU A 35 -33.54 8.74 -15.71
C GLU A 35 -33.22 10.09 -15.04
N HIS A 36 -34.13 10.60 -14.20
CA HIS A 36 -33.88 11.78 -13.35
C HIS A 36 -33.48 11.40 -11.92
N LEU A 37 -32.88 10.20 -11.75
CA LEU A 37 -32.30 9.71 -10.50
C LEU A 37 -33.29 9.54 -9.33
N ALA A 38 -34.60 9.57 -9.61
CA ALA A 38 -35.63 9.39 -8.59
C ALA A 38 -35.92 7.89 -8.39
N TYR A 39 -34.91 7.15 -7.90
CA TYR A 39 -34.91 5.69 -7.88
C TYR A 39 -36.00 5.10 -7.00
N VAL A 40 -36.04 5.45 -5.70
CA VAL A 40 -37.12 5.01 -4.77
C VAL A 40 -38.51 5.30 -5.36
N ASP A 41 -38.67 6.51 -5.91
CA ASP A 41 -39.89 7.02 -6.52
C ASP A 41 -40.33 6.26 -7.79
N SER A 42 -39.38 5.67 -8.50
CA SER A 42 -39.60 4.86 -9.70
C SER A 42 -39.90 3.40 -9.37
N ARG A 43 -39.30 2.87 -8.29
CA ARG A 43 -39.34 1.45 -7.90
C ARG A 43 -40.73 0.89 -7.72
N ASN A 44 -41.61 1.61 -7.01
CA ASN A 44 -42.99 1.17 -6.79
C ASN A 44 -43.75 0.86 -8.10
N GLN A 45 -43.47 1.62 -9.16
CA GLN A 45 -44.12 1.41 -10.46
C GLN A 45 -43.39 0.36 -11.28
N LEU A 46 -42.06 0.31 -11.23
CA LEU A 46 -41.24 -0.72 -11.86
C LEU A 46 -41.56 -2.11 -11.31
N LEU A 47 -41.66 -2.29 -9.99
CA LEU A 47 -42.04 -3.55 -9.33
C LEU A 47 -43.40 -4.08 -9.82
N LYS A 48 -44.41 -3.18 -9.90
CA LYS A 48 -45.74 -3.54 -10.42
C LYS A 48 -45.71 -4.02 -11.86
N LEU A 49 -44.85 -3.42 -12.69
CA LEU A 49 -44.66 -3.83 -14.08
C LEU A 49 -43.84 -5.12 -14.18
N ALA A 50 -42.87 -5.31 -13.29
CA ALA A 50 -41.94 -6.44 -13.31
C ALA A 50 -42.57 -7.77 -12.87
N ASN A 51 -43.68 -7.71 -12.15
CA ASN A 51 -44.48 -8.87 -11.73
C ASN A 51 -45.56 -9.30 -12.74
N GLN A 52 -45.55 -8.72 -13.95
CA GLN A 52 -46.45 -9.11 -15.04
C GLN A 52 -45.78 -10.15 -15.96
N ASP A 53 -46.57 -11.02 -16.58
CA ASP A 53 -46.08 -12.14 -17.42
C ASP A 53 -45.30 -11.67 -18.66
N ASP A 54 -45.57 -10.46 -19.17
CA ASP A 54 -45.00 -9.88 -20.38
C ASP A 54 -44.15 -8.62 -20.07
N VAL A 55 -43.32 -8.69 -19.02
CA VAL A 55 -42.36 -7.63 -18.66
C VAL A 55 -41.21 -7.55 -19.67
N SER A 56 -40.82 -6.32 -20.04
CA SER A 56 -39.65 -6.05 -20.88
C SER A 56 -38.34 -6.10 -20.08
N PRO A 57 -37.23 -6.60 -20.65
CA PRO A 57 -35.91 -6.60 -20.01
C PRO A 57 -35.46 -5.22 -19.48
N GLU A 58 -35.80 -4.13 -20.19
CA GLU A 58 -35.49 -2.76 -19.74
C GLU A 58 -36.10 -2.42 -18.37
N VAL A 59 -37.32 -2.88 -18.09
CA VAL A 59 -37.98 -2.64 -16.79
C VAL A 59 -37.27 -3.40 -15.68
N ILE A 60 -36.85 -4.64 -15.96
CA ILE A 60 -36.08 -5.47 -15.03
C ILE A 60 -34.72 -4.84 -14.77
N GLU A 61 -34.04 -4.39 -15.82
CA GLU A 61 -32.75 -3.70 -15.72
C GLU A 61 -32.85 -2.44 -14.87
N LYS A 62 -33.80 -1.53 -15.17
CA LYS A 62 -33.96 -0.30 -14.38
C LYS A 62 -34.32 -0.60 -12.93
N LEU A 63 -35.07 -1.67 -12.68
CA LEU A 63 -35.40 -2.11 -11.33
C LEU A 63 -34.16 -2.65 -10.59
N ALA A 64 -33.39 -3.55 -11.21
CA ALA A 64 -32.15 -4.08 -10.66
C ALA A 64 -31.16 -2.96 -10.32
N ASN A 65 -30.94 -2.05 -11.28
CA ASN A 65 -30.06 -0.89 -11.10
C ASN A 65 -30.56 0.03 -9.98
N SER A 66 -31.87 0.23 -9.86
CA SER A 66 -32.42 1.10 -8.80
C SER A 66 -32.21 0.55 -7.39
N PHE A 67 -32.19 -0.77 -7.22
CA PHE A 67 -31.81 -1.39 -5.95
C PHE A 67 -30.30 -1.30 -5.72
N TYR A 68 -29.51 -1.59 -6.76
CA TYR A 68 -28.05 -1.47 -6.72
C TYR A 68 -27.57 -0.05 -6.32
N PHE A 69 -28.12 1.00 -6.94
CA PHE A 69 -27.74 2.40 -6.64
C PHE A 69 -28.22 2.94 -5.29
N ASN A 70 -29.05 2.18 -4.59
CA ASN A 70 -29.49 2.46 -3.23
C ASN A 70 -28.92 1.46 -2.21
N ASN A 71 -27.90 0.68 -2.60
CA ASN A 71 -27.24 -0.31 -1.75
C ASN A 71 -28.14 -1.44 -1.22
N GLU A 72 -29.28 -1.67 -1.84
CA GLU A 72 -30.21 -2.77 -1.55
C GLU A 72 -29.79 -4.02 -2.35
N MET A 73 -28.62 -4.57 -2.01
CA MET A 73 -27.90 -5.54 -2.84
C MET A 73 -28.60 -6.91 -2.93
N GLU A 74 -29.30 -7.32 -1.88
CA GLU A 74 -30.09 -8.56 -1.85
C GLU A 74 -31.19 -8.54 -2.91
N ASP A 75 -31.95 -7.44 -3.00
CA ASP A 75 -32.96 -7.24 -4.03
C ASP A 75 -32.34 -7.05 -5.42
N ALA A 76 -31.21 -6.33 -5.50
CA ALA A 76 -30.48 -6.18 -6.76
C ALA A 76 -30.10 -7.54 -7.37
N VAL A 77 -29.58 -8.47 -6.56
CA VAL A 77 -29.26 -9.84 -6.98
C VAL A 77 -30.48 -10.55 -7.57
N VAL A 78 -31.65 -10.46 -6.91
CA VAL A 78 -32.89 -11.10 -7.40
C VAL A 78 -33.27 -10.59 -8.80
N TRP A 79 -33.16 -9.28 -9.03
CA TRP A 79 -33.56 -8.70 -10.30
C TRP A 79 -32.50 -8.86 -11.40
N TYR A 80 -31.22 -8.87 -11.06
CA TYR A 80 -30.18 -9.24 -12.01
C TYR A 80 -30.24 -10.72 -12.40
N ASP A 81 -30.52 -11.64 -11.46
CA ASP A 81 -30.79 -13.05 -11.78
C ASP A 81 -31.88 -13.16 -12.84
N LYS A 82 -32.99 -12.42 -12.65
CA LYS A 82 -34.09 -12.37 -13.60
C LYS A 82 -33.66 -11.76 -14.94
N LEU A 83 -32.87 -10.69 -14.94
CA LEU A 83 -32.37 -10.05 -16.15
C LEU A 83 -31.50 -11.01 -16.98
N MET A 84 -30.55 -11.68 -16.33
CA MET A 84 -29.60 -12.58 -16.98
C MET A 84 -30.28 -13.83 -17.54
N ALA A 85 -31.39 -14.28 -16.93
CA ALA A 85 -32.18 -15.39 -17.44
C ALA A 85 -32.80 -15.17 -18.83
N TYR A 86 -32.96 -13.92 -19.28
CA TYR A 86 -33.46 -13.62 -20.62
C TYR A 86 -32.46 -13.98 -21.73
N ASN A 87 -31.16 -14.10 -21.43
CA ASN A 87 -30.10 -14.33 -22.42
C ASN A 87 -30.17 -13.38 -23.63
N LEU A 88 -30.52 -12.11 -23.37
CA LEU A 88 -30.57 -11.06 -24.38
C LEU A 88 -29.37 -10.11 -24.22
N PRO A 89 -28.90 -9.47 -25.31
CA PRO A 89 -27.92 -8.40 -25.20
C PRO A 89 -28.43 -7.31 -24.25
N THR A 90 -27.63 -7.00 -23.24
CA THR A 90 -27.86 -5.91 -22.28
C THR A 90 -26.59 -5.05 -22.20
N ASP A 91 -26.66 -3.91 -21.51
CA ASP A 91 -25.47 -3.14 -21.18
C ASP A 91 -24.45 -4.06 -20.46
N PRO A 92 -23.22 -4.24 -21.00
CA PRO A 92 -22.21 -5.09 -20.37
C PRO A 92 -21.94 -4.74 -18.91
N GLU A 93 -22.11 -3.48 -18.52
CA GLU A 93 -21.90 -3.03 -17.14
C GLU A 93 -22.88 -3.69 -16.15
N ASN A 94 -24.05 -4.16 -16.61
CA ASN A 94 -24.98 -4.91 -15.75
C ASN A 94 -24.39 -6.24 -15.27
N TYR A 95 -23.47 -6.86 -16.01
CA TYR A 95 -22.75 -8.05 -15.54
C TYR A 95 -21.82 -7.68 -14.38
N TYR A 96 -21.11 -6.56 -14.48
CA TYR A 96 -20.21 -6.11 -13.42
C TYR A 96 -20.98 -5.71 -12.15
N ARG A 97 -22.05 -4.91 -12.29
CA ARG A 97 -22.94 -4.56 -11.16
C ARG A 97 -23.56 -5.78 -10.50
N TYR A 98 -23.96 -6.79 -11.29
CA TYR A 98 -24.48 -8.04 -10.76
C TYR A 98 -23.40 -8.82 -9.99
N ALA A 99 -22.18 -8.88 -10.52
CA ALA A 99 -21.06 -9.49 -9.81
C ALA A 99 -20.73 -8.76 -8.49
N GLN A 100 -20.76 -7.42 -8.45
CA GLN A 100 -20.62 -6.64 -7.22
C GLN A 100 -21.77 -6.93 -6.23
N ALA A 101 -23.02 -6.91 -6.67
CA ALA A 101 -24.16 -7.21 -5.81
C ALA A 101 -24.05 -8.62 -5.20
N LEU A 102 -23.57 -9.61 -5.97
CA LEU A 102 -23.28 -10.95 -5.46
C LEU A 102 -22.16 -10.96 -4.41
N ARG A 103 -21.06 -10.21 -4.61
CA ARG A 103 -20.01 -10.05 -3.58
C ARG A 103 -20.56 -9.43 -2.32
N ALA A 104 -21.41 -8.41 -2.45
CA ALA A 104 -22.01 -7.70 -1.32
C ALA A 104 -23.03 -8.50 -0.49
N VAL A 105 -23.44 -9.66 -1.00
CA VAL A 105 -24.20 -10.68 -0.26
C VAL A 105 -23.38 -11.97 -0.05
N GLU A 106 -22.05 -11.85 -0.15
CA GLU A 106 -21.04 -12.89 0.09
C GLU A 106 -21.13 -14.13 -0.81
N LYS A 107 -21.80 -14.01 -1.96
CA LYS A 107 -21.88 -15.05 -3.01
C LYS A 107 -20.70 -14.95 -3.98
N TYR A 108 -19.48 -15.03 -3.46
CA TYR A 108 -18.24 -14.83 -4.21
C TYR A 108 -18.08 -15.80 -5.39
N LYS A 109 -18.44 -17.08 -5.22
CA LYS A 109 -18.30 -18.09 -6.28
C LYS A 109 -19.24 -17.83 -7.45
N GLU A 110 -20.45 -17.36 -7.18
CA GLU A 110 -21.40 -16.92 -8.19
C GLU A 110 -20.89 -15.66 -8.88
N SER A 111 -20.39 -14.68 -8.11
CA SER A 111 -19.79 -13.46 -8.64
C SER A 111 -18.66 -13.74 -9.63
N ASP A 112 -17.73 -14.65 -9.27
CA ASP A 112 -16.61 -15.05 -10.13
C ASP A 112 -17.08 -15.66 -11.48
N ARG A 113 -18.22 -16.35 -11.49
CA ARG A 113 -18.81 -16.88 -12.75
C ARG A 113 -19.37 -15.76 -13.61
N VAL A 114 -20.00 -14.77 -12.98
CA VAL A 114 -20.50 -13.58 -13.68
C VAL A 114 -19.34 -12.76 -14.23
N LEU A 115 -18.26 -12.55 -13.46
CA LEU A 115 -17.05 -11.84 -13.94
C LEU A 115 -16.38 -12.55 -15.10
N LYS A 116 -16.33 -13.89 -15.12
CA LYS A 116 -15.85 -14.65 -16.30
C LYS A 116 -16.72 -14.40 -17.53
N SER A 117 -18.04 -14.29 -17.35
CA SER A 117 -18.97 -13.99 -18.43
C SER A 117 -18.81 -12.55 -18.92
N PHE A 118 -18.62 -11.61 -18.00
CA PHE A 118 -18.28 -10.22 -18.32
C PHE A 118 -16.97 -10.13 -19.12
N GLY A 119 -15.93 -10.86 -18.70
CA GLY A 119 -14.64 -10.92 -19.39
C GLY A 119 -14.69 -11.51 -20.80
N ALA A 120 -15.69 -12.34 -21.11
CA ALA A 120 -15.92 -12.80 -22.48
C ALA A 120 -16.48 -11.69 -23.40
N ILE A 121 -17.08 -10.64 -22.82
CA ILE A 121 -17.64 -9.48 -23.53
C ILE A 121 -16.64 -8.31 -23.52
N ARG A 122 -15.88 -8.16 -22.44
CA ARG A 122 -14.91 -7.09 -22.17
C ARG A 122 -13.55 -7.67 -21.78
N SER A 123 -12.83 -8.24 -22.75
CA SER A 123 -11.54 -8.92 -22.48
C SER A 123 -10.42 -7.99 -22.00
N GLU A 124 -10.49 -6.71 -22.38
CA GLU A 124 -9.47 -5.70 -22.07
C GLU A 124 -9.79 -4.86 -20.82
N ASP A 125 -10.95 -5.10 -20.17
CA ASP A 125 -11.36 -4.34 -18.98
C ASP A 125 -10.42 -4.64 -17.82
N SER A 126 -9.89 -3.59 -17.19
CA SER A 126 -8.86 -3.74 -16.16
C SER A 126 -9.34 -4.56 -14.97
N ARG A 127 -10.64 -4.46 -14.63
CA ARG A 127 -11.26 -5.16 -13.49
C ARG A 127 -11.30 -6.67 -13.75
N VAL A 128 -11.56 -7.07 -15.00
CA VAL A 128 -11.46 -8.47 -15.45
C VAL A 128 -10.02 -8.94 -15.46
N LEU A 129 -9.09 -8.14 -16.02
CA LEU A 129 -7.68 -8.51 -16.09
C LEU A 129 -7.06 -8.69 -14.70
N GLN A 130 -7.43 -7.85 -13.74
CA GLN A 130 -7.05 -7.98 -12.33
C GLN A 130 -7.58 -9.30 -11.75
N PHE A 131 -8.88 -9.58 -11.92
CA PHE A 131 -9.51 -10.82 -11.44
C PHE A 131 -8.83 -12.07 -11.99
N LEU A 132 -8.55 -12.12 -13.30
CA LEU A 132 -7.92 -13.27 -13.94
C LEU A 132 -6.47 -13.50 -13.47
N LYS A 133 -5.75 -12.44 -13.06
CA LYS A 133 -4.39 -12.55 -12.47
C LYS A 133 -4.43 -13.06 -11.03
N LYS A 134 -5.49 -12.78 -10.28
CA LYS A 134 -5.63 -13.12 -8.84
C LYS A 134 -7.02 -13.69 -8.53
N PRO A 135 -7.36 -14.90 -9.02
CA PRO A 135 -8.70 -15.48 -8.81
C PRO A 135 -9.01 -15.79 -7.34
N GLU A 136 -7.99 -16.03 -6.51
CA GLU A 136 -8.15 -16.29 -5.06
C GLU A 136 -8.04 -14.99 -4.23
N TYR A 137 -8.56 -13.87 -4.75
CA TYR A 137 -8.42 -12.55 -4.12
C TYR A 137 -9.06 -12.48 -2.73
N VAL A 138 -10.21 -13.11 -2.49
CA VAL A 138 -10.85 -13.14 -1.17
C VAL A 138 -9.92 -13.76 -0.12
N LYS A 139 -9.21 -14.83 -0.49
CA LYS A 139 -8.21 -15.45 0.37
C LYS A 139 -7.03 -14.50 0.62
N ALA A 140 -6.52 -13.86 -0.42
CA ALA A 140 -5.41 -12.90 -0.30
C ALA A 140 -5.78 -11.68 0.57
N ILE A 141 -7.03 -11.18 0.47
CA ILE A 141 -7.56 -10.11 1.30
C ILE A 141 -7.63 -10.58 2.77
N ASN A 142 -8.15 -11.78 3.02
CA ASN A 142 -8.20 -12.35 4.36
C ASN A 142 -6.81 -12.57 4.99
N GLU A 143 -5.80 -12.88 4.18
CA GLU A 143 -4.40 -13.05 4.63
C GLU A 143 -3.74 -11.71 5.02
N ILE A 144 -4.21 -10.58 4.49
CA ILE A 144 -3.70 -9.24 4.84
C ILE A 144 -4.58 -8.50 5.86
N SER A 145 -5.78 -9.00 6.15
CA SER A 145 -6.68 -8.48 7.20
C SER A 145 -5.96 -8.33 8.54
N ASP A 146 -6.21 -7.24 9.24
CA ASP A 146 -5.62 -6.83 10.53
C ASP A 146 -6.68 -6.90 11.63
N ASP A 147 -6.27 -6.96 12.90
CA ASP A 147 -7.20 -7.03 14.03
C ASP A 147 -7.75 -5.63 14.43
N TYR A 148 -8.20 -4.82 13.47
CA TYR A 148 -8.82 -3.53 13.79
C TYR A 148 -10.10 -3.74 14.62
N GLU A 149 -10.27 -2.96 15.68
CA GLU A 149 -11.54 -2.87 16.39
C GLU A 149 -12.32 -1.68 15.85
N LEU A 150 -13.48 -1.95 15.22
CA LEU A 150 -14.36 -0.90 14.71
C LEU A 150 -15.54 -0.69 15.66
N VAL A 151 -15.74 0.56 16.06
CA VAL A 151 -16.80 0.99 16.97
C VAL A 151 -17.74 1.92 16.22
N ASN A 152 -19.00 1.52 16.09
CA ASN A 152 -20.05 2.39 15.53
C ASN A 152 -20.29 3.57 16.48
N LEU A 153 -20.26 4.79 15.97
CA LEU A 153 -20.33 5.97 16.83
C LEU A 153 -21.75 6.24 17.36
N ASP A 154 -21.82 6.77 18.57
CA ASP A 154 -23.09 7.16 19.20
C ASP A 154 -23.83 8.25 18.44
N ILE A 155 -23.11 9.09 17.69
CA ILE A 155 -23.65 10.22 16.91
C ILE A 155 -24.44 9.81 15.67
N ASN A 156 -24.28 8.57 15.21
CA ASN A 156 -24.99 8.07 14.03
C ASN A 156 -26.50 8.03 14.26
N THR A 157 -27.25 8.22 13.19
CA THR A 157 -28.71 8.31 13.16
C THR A 157 -29.32 7.16 12.37
N ALA A 158 -30.64 7.19 12.15
CA ALA A 158 -31.32 6.24 11.27
C ALA A 158 -31.22 6.62 9.78
N TYR A 159 -30.47 7.67 9.45
CA TYR A 159 -30.26 8.18 8.10
C TYR A 159 -28.81 7.93 7.65
N SER A 160 -28.38 8.54 6.55
CA SER A 160 -26.97 8.50 6.13
C SER A 160 -26.14 9.52 6.95
N ASP A 161 -25.08 9.02 7.59
CA ASP A 161 -24.06 9.74 8.35
C ASP A 161 -22.67 9.29 7.86
N PHE A 162 -21.92 10.15 7.19
CA PHE A 162 -20.65 9.73 6.56
C PHE A 162 -19.67 10.87 6.31
N GLY A 163 -18.49 10.52 5.76
CA GLY A 163 -17.60 11.48 5.13
C GLY A 163 -16.89 12.34 6.17
N THR A 164 -16.01 11.72 6.94
CA THR A 164 -15.34 12.35 8.07
C THR A 164 -14.07 13.09 7.67
N SER A 165 -13.81 14.19 8.38
CA SER A 165 -12.51 14.85 8.46
C SER A 165 -12.34 15.45 9.85
N THR A 166 -11.13 15.90 10.19
CA THR A 166 -10.87 16.54 11.48
C THR A 166 -10.55 18.02 11.31
N TYR A 167 -11.08 18.83 12.22
CA TYR A 167 -10.82 20.26 12.30
C TYR A 167 -10.64 20.66 13.77
N ASN A 168 -9.46 21.17 14.14
CA ASN A 168 -9.12 21.51 15.54
C ASN A 168 -9.40 20.39 16.56
N GLY A 169 -9.28 19.13 16.14
CA GLY A 169 -9.58 17.95 16.98
C GLY A 169 -11.04 17.54 17.00
N HIS A 170 -11.96 18.34 16.44
CA HIS A 170 -13.36 17.97 16.27
C HIS A 170 -13.58 17.17 14.98
N LEU A 171 -14.58 16.29 15.01
CA LEU A 171 -14.99 15.51 13.84
C LEU A 171 -16.00 16.34 13.04
N ILE A 172 -15.71 16.55 11.75
CA ILE A 172 -16.64 17.14 10.79
C ILE A 172 -17.13 16.05 9.86
N PHE A 173 -18.44 15.99 9.62
CA PHE A 173 -19.07 14.92 8.83
C PHE A 173 -20.35 15.39 8.14
N ALA A 174 -20.81 14.65 7.14
CA ALA A 174 -22.05 14.88 6.42
C ALA A 174 -23.19 14.04 7.02
N SER A 175 -24.39 14.60 7.11
CA SER A 175 -25.54 13.86 7.65
C SER A 175 -26.87 14.33 7.09
N SER A 176 -27.79 13.38 6.88
CA SER A 176 -29.20 13.66 6.52
C SER A 176 -30.10 13.81 7.75
N ARG A 177 -29.52 14.17 8.91
CA ARG A 177 -30.24 14.24 10.20
C ARG A 177 -31.23 15.39 10.32
N ASP A 178 -31.07 16.46 9.53
CA ASP A 178 -32.00 17.60 9.58
C ASP A 178 -33.31 17.25 8.88
N GLN A 179 -34.40 17.16 9.64
CA GLN A 179 -35.72 16.82 9.11
C GLN A 179 -36.46 18.03 8.54
N ASP A 180 -35.97 19.25 8.79
CA ASP A 180 -36.54 20.47 8.20
C ASP A 180 -36.08 20.65 6.75
N GLU A 181 -35.03 19.91 6.33
CA GLU A 181 -34.53 19.91 4.98
C GLU A 181 -35.44 19.20 3.97
N LYS A 182 -35.22 19.53 2.69
CA LYS A 182 -36.01 18.91 1.61
C LYS A 182 -35.66 17.44 1.42
N ILE A 183 -36.64 16.65 1.04
CA ILE A 183 -36.42 15.25 0.70
C ILE A 183 -35.72 15.10 -0.66
N TYR A 184 -34.56 14.48 -0.64
CA TYR A 184 -33.80 14.04 -1.79
C TYR A 184 -34.42 12.79 -2.41
N LYS A 185 -34.68 12.83 -3.72
CA LYS A 185 -35.49 11.81 -4.41
C LYS A 185 -34.76 10.50 -4.69
N TRP A 186 -33.43 10.47 -4.58
CA TRP A 186 -32.62 9.28 -4.84
C TRP A 186 -32.88 8.21 -3.77
N ASN A 187 -32.77 8.59 -2.50
CA ASN A 187 -32.89 7.71 -1.33
C ASN A 187 -34.09 8.06 -0.43
N ASN A 188 -34.85 9.11 -0.74
CA ASN A 188 -36.01 9.55 0.05
C ASN A 188 -35.64 9.96 1.49
N GLN A 189 -34.44 10.49 1.68
CA GLN A 189 -33.97 11.12 2.93
C GLN A 189 -33.86 12.64 2.78
N PRO A 190 -33.71 13.42 3.87
CA PRO A 190 -33.33 14.83 3.77
C PRO A 190 -32.02 15.05 2.99
N PHE A 191 -31.80 16.28 2.52
CA PHE A 191 -30.48 16.65 1.97
C PHE A 191 -29.41 16.57 3.06
N LEU A 192 -28.16 16.39 2.62
CA LEU A 192 -27.01 16.27 3.51
C LEU A 192 -26.52 17.67 3.86
N ASP A 193 -26.24 17.89 5.12
CA ASP A 193 -25.54 19.07 5.63
C ASP A 193 -24.25 18.66 6.35
N LEU A 194 -23.34 19.62 6.52
CA LEU A 194 -22.13 19.44 7.33
C LEU A 194 -22.42 19.72 8.80
N PHE A 195 -21.98 18.79 9.65
CA PHE A 195 -22.10 18.84 11.10
C PHE A 195 -20.73 18.69 11.77
N GLU A 196 -20.63 19.23 12.97
CA GLU A 196 -19.48 19.19 13.85
C GLU A 196 -19.85 18.44 15.15
N LEU A 197 -19.01 17.47 15.53
CA LEU A 197 -19.03 16.86 16.85
C LEU A 197 -18.18 17.69 17.80
N ASN A 198 -18.84 18.39 18.71
CA ASN A 198 -18.20 19.26 19.70
C ASN A 198 -17.60 18.43 20.85
N ASP A 199 -16.62 19.00 21.56
CA ASP A 199 -15.96 18.41 22.75
C ASP A 199 -16.92 17.95 23.85
N ASN A 200 -18.08 18.58 23.97
CA ASN A 200 -19.11 18.21 24.95
C ASN A 200 -19.96 17.01 24.51
N GLY A 201 -19.64 16.38 23.37
CA GLY A 201 -20.36 15.26 22.77
C GLY A 201 -21.63 15.66 22.00
N THR A 202 -21.93 16.96 21.87
CA THR A 202 -23.10 17.42 21.10
C THR A 202 -22.77 17.61 19.63
N VAL A 203 -23.75 17.35 18.77
CA VAL A 203 -23.63 17.62 17.34
C VAL A 203 -24.38 18.90 17.00
N SER A 204 -23.74 19.78 16.24
CA SER A 204 -24.34 20.99 15.68
C SER A 204 -23.95 21.15 14.21
N GLU A 205 -24.75 21.86 13.42
CA GLU A 205 -24.35 22.24 12.07
C GLU A 205 -23.05 23.07 12.09
N VAL A 206 -22.25 22.93 11.04
CA VAL A 206 -21.06 23.74 10.87
C VAL A 206 -21.48 25.19 10.64
N ASN A 207 -20.97 26.08 11.50
CA ASN A 207 -21.38 27.48 11.51
C ASN A 207 -20.91 28.25 10.25
N GLY A 208 -21.86 28.84 9.52
CA GLY A 208 -21.60 29.80 8.44
C GLY A 208 -22.34 29.49 7.14
N ASP A 209 -21.76 29.90 6.02
CA ASP A 209 -22.36 29.81 4.68
C ASP A 209 -22.06 28.47 3.98
N VAL A 210 -21.60 27.46 4.75
CA VAL A 210 -21.19 26.14 4.23
C VAL A 210 -22.38 25.22 3.95
N ASN A 211 -23.46 25.29 4.72
CA ASN A 211 -24.66 24.50 4.48
C ASN A 211 -25.65 25.24 3.58
N THR A 212 -26.37 24.49 2.76
CA THR A 212 -27.45 25.00 1.91
C THR A 212 -28.59 24.00 1.86
N LYS A 213 -29.71 24.37 1.22
CA LYS A 213 -30.88 23.48 1.02
C LYS A 213 -30.65 22.25 0.11
N TYR A 214 -29.40 21.90 -0.19
CA TYR A 214 -28.93 20.85 -1.10
C TYR A 214 -27.65 20.23 -0.53
N HIS A 215 -27.21 19.08 -1.05
CA HIS A 215 -26.13 18.33 -0.40
C HIS A 215 -24.82 19.12 -0.24
N GLU A 216 -24.28 19.05 0.97
CA GLU A 216 -22.89 19.24 1.31
C GLU A 216 -22.27 18.01 1.96
N SER A 217 -21.01 17.74 1.64
CA SER A 217 -20.27 16.61 2.20
C SER A 217 -18.76 16.81 2.07
N SER A 218 -18.00 15.87 2.66
CA SER A 218 -16.56 15.68 2.47
C SER A 218 -15.74 16.96 2.52
N THR A 219 -15.20 17.25 3.70
CA THR A 219 -14.37 18.43 3.96
C THR A 219 -12.88 18.10 4.02
N SER A 220 -12.04 19.06 3.70
CA SER A 220 -10.58 19.03 3.92
C SER A 220 -10.11 20.41 4.36
N PHE A 221 -9.33 20.47 5.44
CA PHE A 221 -8.95 21.73 6.09
C PHE A 221 -7.45 21.97 5.96
N THR A 222 -7.06 23.24 5.85
CA THR A 222 -5.66 23.62 5.94
C THR A 222 -5.15 23.52 7.39
N LYS A 223 -3.86 23.24 7.57
CA LYS A 223 -3.16 23.12 8.84
C LYS A 223 -3.23 24.38 9.69
N ASP A 224 -3.30 25.55 9.05
CA ASP A 224 -3.51 26.83 9.73
C ASP A 224 -4.95 27.01 10.26
N GLY A 225 -5.85 26.11 9.90
CA GLY A 225 -7.24 26.08 10.32
C GLY A 225 -8.12 27.18 9.71
N LYS A 226 -7.66 27.87 8.67
CA LYS A 226 -8.36 29.04 8.10
C LYS A 226 -9.09 28.77 6.80
N THR A 227 -8.76 27.69 6.10
CA THR A 227 -9.37 27.32 4.82
C THR A 227 -10.01 25.94 4.91
N ALA A 228 -11.22 25.82 4.35
CA ALA A 228 -11.88 24.55 4.15
C ALA A 228 -12.19 24.36 2.66
N TYR A 229 -11.90 23.17 2.14
CA TYR A 229 -12.41 22.67 0.87
C TYR A 229 -13.53 21.69 1.16
N PHE A 230 -14.63 21.74 0.41
CA PHE A 230 -15.75 20.84 0.64
C PHE A 230 -16.55 20.58 -0.62
N THR A 231 -17.27 19.46 -0.64
CA THR A 231 -18.16 19.11 -1.74
C THR A 231 -19.53 19.72 -1.51
N ARG A 232 -20.11 20.32 -2.55
CA ARG A 232 -21.49 20.81 -2.54
C ARG A 232 -22.15 20.57 -3.88
N ASN A 233 -23.46 20.37 -3.91
CA ASN A 233 -24.22 20.49 -5.15
C ASN A 233 -23.96 21.84 -5.87
N ASN A 234 -24.23 21.90 -7.18
CA ASN A 234 -24.03 23.11 -7.98
C ASN A 234 -25.06 24.22 -7.66
N PHE A 235 -24.98 24.76 -6.45
CA PHE A 235 -25.80 25.81 -5.89
C PHE A 235 -24.92 26.88 -5.22
N HIS A 236 -24.88 28.07 -5.80
CA HIS A 236 -24.08 29.16 -5.30
C HIS A 236 -24.75 30.52 -5.55
N LYS A 237 -24.76 31.39 -4.54
CA LYS A 237 -25.40 32.73 -4.58
C LYS A 237 -26.86 32.66 -5.09
N GLY A 238 -27.62 31.69 -4.59
CA GLY A 238 -29.03 31.48 -4.96
C GLY A 238 -29.24 30.89 -6.37
N LYS A 239 -28.18 30.63 -7.13
CA LYS A 239 -28.27 30.06 -8.48
C LYS A 239 -28.07 28.55 -8.43
N PHE A 240 -29.09 27.85 -8.90
CA PHE A 240 -29.13 26.40 -9.02
C PHE A 240 -28.88 26.02 -10.48
N LYS A 241 -27.84 25.23 -10.73
CA LYS A 241 -27.43 24.86 -12.09
C LYS A 241 -27.45 23.36 -12.30
N LYS A 242 -27.62 22.97 -13.57
CA LYS A 242 -27.75 21.59 -14.04
C LYS A 242 -26.84 21.36 -15.24
N ASN A 243 -26.47 20.10 -15.47
CA ASN A 243 -25.79 19.67 -16.68
C ASN A 243 -26.79 19.51 -17.86
N ALA A 244 -26.29 19.09 -19.02
CA ALA A 244 -27.11 18.86 -20.22
C ALA A 244 -28.19 17.77 -20.05
N ASN A 245 -28.05 16.90 -19.05
CA ASN A 245 -28.98 15.81 -18.74
C ASN A 245 -29.99 16.19 -17.63
N ASP A 246 -30.11 17.48 -17.29
CA ASP A 246 -31.01 17.99 -16.24
C ASP A 246 -30.67 17.49 -14.82
N ILE A 247 -29.43 17.03 -14.61
CA ILE A 247 -28.91 16.52 -13.32
C ILE A 247 -28.14 17.62 -12.58
N HIS A 248 -28.24 17.61 -11.25
CA HIS A 248 -27.46 18.47 -10.37
C HIS A 248 -26.12 17.85 -10.03
N GLY A 249 -25.06 18.37 -10.62
CA GLY A 249 -23.70 17.92 -10.33
C GLY A 249 -23.18 18.39 -8.97
N LEU A 250 -22.06 17.81 -8.59
CA LEU A 250 -21.24 18.16 -7.42
C LEU A 250 -20.05 19.03 -7.84
N LYS A 251 -19.65 19.94 -6.95
CA LYS A 251 -18.51 20.83 -7.12
C LYS A 251 -17.73 20.94 -5.82
N ILE A 252 -16.44 21.23 -5.92
CA ILE A 252 -15.63 21.60 -4.76
C ILE A 252 -15.72 23.11 -4.56
N TYR A 253 -16.00 23.54 -3.34
CA TYR A 253 -15.93 24.93 -2.93
C TYR A 253 -14.85 25.13 -1.88
N LYS A 254 -14.34 26.36 -1.81
CA LYS A 254 -13.41 26.83 -0.78
C LYS A 254 -14.11 27.84 0.12
N ALA A 255 -14.02 27.66 1.42
CA ALA A 255 -14.47 28.61 2.44
C ALA A 255 -13.28 29.16 3.23
N THR A 256 -13.47 30.33 3.83
CA THR A 256 -12.50 30.96 4.74
C THR A 256 -13.15 31.21 6.08
N LEU A 257 -12.44 30.88 7.15
CA LEU A 257 -12.89 31.17 8.51
C LEU A 257 -12.64 32.64 8.86
N VAL A 258 -13.70 33.36 9.23
CA VAL A 258 -13.65 34.74 9.72
C VAL A 258 -14.52 34.82 10.97
N ASP A 259 -13.95 35.27 12.09
CA ASP A 259 -14.65 35.40 13.38
C ASP A 259 -15.43 34.12 13.79
N SER A 260 -14.80 32.95 13.61
CA SER A 260 -15.38 31.62 13.88
C SER A 260 -16.60 31.25 13.02
N VAL A 261 -16.76 31.90 11.86
CA VAL A 261 -17.79 31.63 10.87
C VAL A 261 -17.13 31.26 9.54
N TRP A 262 -17.53 30.13 8.95
CA TRP A 262 -17.09 29.76 7.61
C TRP A 262 -17.85 30.60 6.58
N THR A 263 -17.15 31.50 5.89
CA THR A 263 -17.74 32.39 4.89
C THR A 263 -16.83 32.51 3.66
N ASN A 264 -17.05 33.50 2.81
CA ASN A 264 -16.28 33.75 1.58
C ASN A 264 -16.23 32.52 0.66
N ILE A 265 -17.37 31.89 0.43
CA ILE A 265 -17.47 30.67 -0.39
C ILE A 265 -17.08 30.98 -1.84
N VAL A 266 -16.07 30.26 -2.37
CA VAL A 266 -15.57 30.38 -3.74
C VAL A 266 -15.66 29.02 -4.44
N SER A 267 -16.24 28.99 -5.64
CA SER A 267 -16.20 27.80 -6.51
C SER A 267 -14.79 27.62 -7.04
N MET A 268 -14.26 26.40 -6.95
CA MET A 268 -12.94 26.09 -7.50
C MET A 268 -12.89 26.30 -9.02
N PRO A 269 -11.73 26.73 -9.59
CA PRO A 269 -11.63 27.13 -10.99
C PRO A 269 -11.72 25.97 -11.99
N PHE A 270 -11.48 24.73 -11.53
CA PHE A 270 -11.58 23.51 -12.32
C PHE A 270 -12.96 22.83 -12.22
N ASN A 271 -13.93 23.45 -11.57
CA ASN A 271 -15.31 22.98 -11.61
C ASN A 271 -15.98 23.32 -12.94
N ASP A 272 -16.87 22.44 -13.40
CA ASP A 272 -17.76 22.71 -14.54
C ASP A 272 -19.20 22.31 -14.23
N ASP A 273 -20.14 22.76 -15.05
CA ASP A 273 -21.54 22.36 -14.94
C ASP A 273 -21.80 20.98 -15.58
N GLN A 274 -20.89 20.46 -16.43
CA GLN A 274 -21.06 19.19 -17.17
C GLN A 274 -20.58 17.93 -16.44
N TYR A 275 -19.71 18.08 -15.45
CA TYR A 275 -19.12 16.97 -14.69
C TYR A 275 -19.11 17.27 -13.20
N ASN A 276 -18.94 16.24 -12.40
CA ASN A 276 -18.81 16.23 -10.96
C ASN A 276 -17.34 16.42 -10.56
N VAL A 277 -17.14 17.20 -9.51
CA VAL A 277 -15.85 17.35 -8.83
C VAL A 277 -16.15 17.26 -7.33
N ALA A 278 -15.62 16.26 -6.65
CA ALA A 278 -16.02 15.92 -5.29
C ALA A 278 -14.87 15.34 -4.46
N HIS A 279 -15.11 15.23 -3.15
CA HIS A 279 -14.24 14.54 -2.19
C HIS A 279 -12.81 15.12 -2.15
N PRO A 280 -12.63 16.41 -1.81
CA PRO A 280 -11.30 17.03 -1.72
C PRO A 280 -10.43 16.39 -0.62
N ALA A 281 -9.14 16.23 -0.90
CA ALA A 281 -8.11 15.89 0.09
C ALA A 281 -6.80 16.63 -0.19
N LEU A 282 -6.28 17.34 0.81
CA LEU A 282 -4.99 18.02 0.73
C LEU A 282 -3.83 17.05 0.92
N SER A 283 -2.71 17.31 0.21
CA SER A 283 -1.42 16.71 0.55
C SER A 283 -0.90 17.21 1.90
N PRO A 284 0.01 16.47 2.56
CA PRO A 284 0.57 16.89 3.86
C PRO A 284 1.32 18.21 3.81
N ASP A 285 1.88 18.59 2.66
CA ASP A 285 2.56 19.87 2.45
C ASP A 285 1.62 20.98 1.94
N GLU A 286 0.34 20.68 1.77
CA GLU A 286 -0.72 21.58 1.27
C GLU A 286 -0.47 22.15 -0.13
N LYS A 287 0.43 21.52 -0.90
CA LYS A 287 0.75 21.94 -2.27
C LYS A 287 -0.05 21.22 -3.34
N GLN A 288 -0.80 20.18 -2.97
CA GLN A 288 -1.64 19.44 -3.89
C GLN A 288 -3.02 19.20 -3.29
N LEU A 289 -4.03 19.24 -4.16
CA LEU A 289 -5.40 18.88 -3.84
C LEU A 289 -5.81 17.71 -4.72
N TYR A 290 -6.08 16.58 -4.07
CA TYR A 290 -6.65 15.37 -4.65
C TYR A 290 -8.16 15.45 -4.60
N PHE A 291 -8.83 14.88 -5.59
CA PHE A 291 -10.29 14.84 -5.65
C PHE A 291 -10.78 13.79 -6.65
N ALA A 292 -12.05 13.39 -6.53
CA ALA A 292 -12.70 12.48 -7.46
C ALA A 292 -13.51 13.25 -8.53
N SER A 293 -13.51 12.77 -9.77
CA SER A 293 -14.23 13.41 -10.86
C SER A 293 -14.56 12.47 -12.05
N ASP A 294 -15.67 12.75 -12.73
CA ASP A 294 -16.05 12.20 -14.03
C ASP A 294 -15.77 13.20 -15.19
N MET A 295 -14.79 14.09 -15.00
CA MET A 295 -14.40 15.07 -16.01
C MET A 295 -13.82 14.43 -17.28
N PHE A 296 -13.64 15.24 -18.32
CA PHE A 296 -13.02 14.76 -19.55
C PHE A 296 -11.62 14.18 -19.28
N GLY A 297 -11.40 12.94 -19.73
CA GLY A 297 -10.16 12.19 -19.49
C GLY A 297 -10.26 11.15 -18.37
N THR A 298 -11.39 11.06 -17.67
CA THR A 298 -11.75 9.94 -16.79
C THR A 298 -11.78 8.62 -17.58
N GLN A 299 -11.26 7.55 -16.98
CA GLN A 299 -11.20 6.20 -17.53
C GLN A 299 -12.47 5.41 -17.19
N GLY A 300 -13.00 5.57 -15.98
CA GLY A 300 -14.19 4.87 -15.50
C GLY A 300 -15.40 5.76 -15.23
N ALA A 301 -16.16 5.37 -14.22
CA ALA A 301 -17.32 6.11 -13.73
C ALA A 301 -16.90 7.34 -12.90
N SER A 302 -15.80 7.26 -12.16
CA SER A 302 -15.13 8.40 -11.54
C SER A 302 -13.67 8.06 -11.25
N ASP A 303 -12.77 9.00 -11.46
CA ASP A 303 -11.34 8.82 -11.29
C ASP A 303 -10.81 9.80 -10.23
N ILE A 304 -9.70 9.43 -9.57
CA ILE A 304 -8.92 10.36 -8.74
C ILE A 304 -8.03 11.23 -9.63
N PHE A 305 -8.17 12.54 -9.45
CA PHE A 305 -7.35 13.60 -10.03
C PHE A 305 -6.56 14.33 -8.94
N VAL A 306 -5.51 15.02 -9.36
CA VAL A 306 -4.71 15.91 -8.52
C VAL A 306 -4.49 17.24 -9.23
N VAL A 307 -4.49 18.34 -8.47
CA VAL A 307 -4.12 19.67 -8.95
C VAL A 307 -3.09 20.31 -8.01
N ASP A 308 -2.14 21.04 -8.57
CA ASP A 308 -1.18 21.79 -7.76
C ASP A 308 -1.82 23.07 -7.22
N ILE A 309 -1.49 23.42 -5.98
CA ILE A 309 -1.78 24.68 -5.33
C ILE A 309 -0.50 25.52 -5.40
N ASN A 310 -0.53 26.58 -6.19
CA ASN A 310 0.63 27.45 -6.39
C ASN A 310 0.82 28.38 -5.18
N ASP A 311 2.04 28.89 -5.00
CA ASP A 311 2.39 29.79 -3.88
C ASP A 311 1.55 31.09 -3.84
N ASP A 312 0.98 31.50 -4.98
CA ASP A 312 0.08 32.66 -5.08
C ASP A 312 -1.40 32.32 -4.77
N GLY A 313 -1.68 31.08 -4.39
CA GLY A 313 -3.02 30.56 -4.09
C GLY A 313 -3.86 30.20 -5.31
N THR A 314 -3.29 30.28 -6.53
CA THR A 314 -3.93 29.77 -7.75
C THR A 314 -3.78 28.26 -7.88
N TYR A 315 -4.54 27.65 -8.79
CA TYR A 315 -4.54 26.20 -9.01
C TYR A 315 -4.01 25.88 -10.41
N GLY A 316 -3.25 24.79 -10.51
CA GLY A 316 -2.78 24.24 -11.77
C GLY A 316 -3.91 23.59 -12.60
N VAL A 317 -3.51 22.82 -13.61
CA VAL A 317 -4.43 22.01 -14.42
C VAL A 317 -4.61 20.64 -13.73
N PRO A 318 -5.86 20.15 -13.55
CA PRO A 318 -6.11 18.80 -13.07
C PRO A 318 -5.37 17.72 -13.86
N ARG A 319 -4.80 16.74 -13.16
CA ARG A 319 -4.13 15.57 -13.74
C ARG A 319 -4.76 14.30 -13.21
N ASN A 320 -5.11 13.39 -14.10
CA ASN A 320 -5.57 12.05 -13.76
C ASN A 320 -4.41 11.23 -13.17
N LEU A 321 -4.63 10.48 -12.09
CA LEU A 321 -3.58 9.65 -11.46
C LEU A 321 -3.22 8.36 -12.22
N GLY A 322 -3.84 8.14 -13.38
CA GLY A 322 -3.49 7.07 -14.31
C GLY A 322 -4.07 5.71 -13.95
N PRO A 323 -3.84 4.70 -14.81
CA PRO A 323 -4.52 3.40 -14.76
C PRO A 323 -4.09 2.49 -13.61
N LYS A 324 -3.06 2.89 -12.84
CA LYS A 324 -2.73 2.20 -11.60
C LYS A 324 -3.84 2.46 -10.59
N ILE A 325 -4.15 3.74 -10.34
CA ILE A 325 -5.17 4.16 -9.36
C ILE A 325 -6.57 4.00 -9.93
N ASN A 326 -6.77 4.50 -11.15
CA ASN A 326 -8.09 4.64 -11.75
C ASN A 326 -8.42 3.44 -12.65
N THR A 327 -9.64 2.94 -12.52
CA THR A 327 -10.16 1.78 -13.25
C THR A 327 -11.39 2.19 -14.06
N GLU A 328 -12.09 1.23 -14.68
CA GLU A 328 -13.40 1.48 -15.28
C GLU A 328 -14.52 1.70 -14.22
N GLY A 329 -14.23 1.45 -12.94
CA GLY A 329 -15.13 1.62 -11.81
C GLY A 329 -15.20 3.05 -11.28
N ARG A 330 -15.58 3.17 -10.01
CA ARG A 330 -15.62 4.43 -9.24
C ARG A 330 -14.47 4.45 -8.26
N GLU A 331 -13.49 5.31 -8.48
CA GLU A 331 -12.54 5.71 -7.45
C GLU A 331 -13.00 7.03 -6.81
N ASN A 332 -13.19 7.02 -5.49
CA ASN A 332 -13.75 8.12 -4.70
C ASN A 332 -13.08 8.26 -3.33
N PHE A 333 -13.45 9.32 -2.60
CA PHE A 333 -13.02 9.56 -1.22
C PHE A 333 -11.49 9.43 -1.01
N PRO A 334 -10.66 10.16 -1.78
CA PRO A 334 -9.24 10.18 -1.51
C PRO A 334 -8.98 10.78 -0.13
N PHE A 335 -7.94 10.29 0.53
CA PHE A 335 -7.38 10.84 1.75
C PHE A 335 -5.87 10.67 1.70
N VAL A 336 -5.10 11.71 2.05
CA VAL A 336 -3.65 11.62 2.14
C VAL A 336 -3.24 11.76 3.59
N SER A 337 -2.62 10.72 4.15
CA SER A 337 -2.16 10.75 5.54
C SER A 337 -0.84 11.53 5.68
N ASP A 338 -0.49 11.89 6.91
CA ASP A 338 0.69 12.71 7.20
C ASP A 338 2.01 12.08 6.74
N ASN A 339 2.08 10.75 6.64
CA ASN A 339 3.24 10.03 6.12
C ASN A 339 3.31 9.95 4.57
N GLY A 340 2.37 10.56 3.84
CA GLY A 340 2.35 10.56 2.38
C GLY A 340 1.72 9.33 1.74
N THR A 341 0.92 8.56 2.48
CA THR A 341 0.11 7.47 1.94
C THR A 341 -1.21 8.00 1.40
N LEU A 342 -1.51 7.71 0.14
CA LEU A 342 -2.83 7.94 -0.46
C LEU A 342 -3.73 6.74 -0.16
N TYR A 343 -4.84 7.01 0.52
CA TYR A 343 -5.98 6.14 0.68
C TYR A 343 -7.09 6.58 -0.27
N PHE A 344 -7.86 5.64 -0.80
CA PHE A 344 -9.04 5.92 -1.62
C PHE A 344 -9.98 4.72 -1.59
N SER A 345 -11.26 4.95 -1.87
CA SER A 345 -12.24 3.88 -2.03
C SER A 345 -12.50 3.58 -3.48
N SER A 346 -12.56 2.29 -3.82
CA SER A 346 -12.86 1.85 -5.18
C SER A 346 -13.80 0.67 -5.20
N ASP A 347 -14.69 0.65 -6.18
CA ASP A 347 -15.52 -0.51 -6.49
C ASP A 347 -15.04 -1.25 -7.75
N GLY A 348 -13.96 -0.78 -8.37
CA GLY A 348 -13.34 -1.34 -9.59
C GLY A 348 -12.14 -2.25 -9.30
N HIS A 349 -11.36 -1.96 -8.27
CA HIS A 349 -10.30 -2.85 -7.79
C HIS A 349 -10.88 -4.13 -7.15
N LEU A 350 -10.06 -5.19 -7.07
CA LEU A 350 -10.48 -6.43 -6.42
C LEU A 350 -10.69 -6.23 -4.92
N GLY A 351 -11.90 -6.50 -4.47
CA GLY A 351 -12.37 -6.22 -3.11
C GLY A 351 -13.52 -7.13 -2.70
N LEU A 352 -13.99 -6.98 -1.46
CA LEU A 352 -14.97 -7.89 -0.84
C LEU A 352 -16.41 -7.57 -1.22
N GLY A 353 -16.69 -6.41 -1.80
CA GLY A 353 -18.07 -5.93 -1.88
C GLY A 353 -18.32 -4.80 -2.85
N GLY A 354 -18.92 -3.74 -2.31
CA GLY A 354 -19.15 -2.47 -3.00
C GLY A 354 -17.87 -1.66 -3.09
N LEU A 355 -17.84 -0.48 -2.47
CA LEU A 355 -16.61 0.29 -2.30
C LEU A 355 -15.71 -0.38 -1.25
N ASP A 356 -14.45 -0.60 -1.57
CA ASP A 356 -13.42 -1.07 -0.64
C ASP A 356 -12.32 0.02 -0.53
N VAL A 357 -11.69 0.15 0.64
CA VAL A 357 -10.55 1.05 0.88
C VAL A 357 -9.24 0.40 0.41
N PHE A 358 -8.48 1.17 -0.35
CA PHE A 358 -7.15 0.82 -0.85
C PHE A 358 -6.12 1.88 -0.46
N LYS A 359 -4.84 1.51 -0.49
CA LYS A 359 -3.73 2.43 -0.22
C LYS A 359 -2.52 2.22 -1.12
N ILE A 360 -1.74 3.29 -1.28
CA ILE A 360 -0.41 3.30 -1.90
C ILE A 360 0.39 4.52 -1.41
N ALA A 361 1.71 4.42 -1.30
CA ALA A 361 2.53 5.61 -1.06
C ALA A 361 2.52 6.51 -2.32
N ILE A 362 2.39 7.83 -2.14
CA ILE A 362 2.30 8.75 -3.30
C ILE A 362 3.54 8.67 -4.18
N GLU A 363 4.72 8.52 -3.60
CA GLU A 363 5.99 8.39 -4.32
C GLU A 363 6.05 7.13 -5.20
N ASP A 364 5.31 6.09 -4.83
CA ASP A 364 5.28 4.80 -5.51
C ASP A 364 4.26 4.75 -6.66
N ILE A 365 3.39 5.77 -6.82
CA ILE A 365 2.32 5.74 -7.85
C ILE A 365 2.91 5.51 -9.25
N ASN A 366 4.07 6.11 -9.55
CA ASN A 366 4.73 5.98 -10.86
C ASN A 366 5.73 4.82 -10.96
N ASP A 367 5.95 4.05 -9.89
CA ASP A 367 6.85 2.89 -9.91
C ASP A 367 6.08 1.63 -10.32
N ASP A 368 6.31 1.10 -11.53
CA ASP A 368 5.63 -0.11 -12.01
C ASP A 368 5.81 -1.36 -11.14
N SER A 369 6.79 -1.38 -10.23
CA SER A 369 6.99 -2.47 -9.27
C SER A 369 6.09 -2.38 -8.04
N SER A 370 5.53 -1.20 -7.75
CA SER A 370 4.62 -0.99 -6.64
C SER A 370 3.20 -1.47 -6.96
N MET A 371 2.50 -1.93 -5.93
CA MET A 371 1.11 -2.38 -6.05
C MET A 371 0.22 -1.66 -5.06
N ILE A 372 -0.99 -1.35 -5.51
CA ILE A 372 -2.07 -0.92 -4.63
C ILE A 372 -2.42 -2.05 -3.67
N GLN A 373 -2.60 -1.70 -2.40
CA GLN A 373 -2.93 -2.63 -1.34
C GLN A 373 -4.37 -2.42 -0.91
N ASN A 374 -5.18 -3.48 -0.92
CA ASN A 374 -6.48 -3.50 -0.25
C ASN A 374 -6.24 -3.44 1.28
N MET A 375 -7.07 -2.71 2.03
CA MET A 375 -6.90 -2.57 3.48
C MET A 375 -7.25 -3.83 4.29
N GLY A 376 -7.83 -4.84 3.66
CA GLY A 376 -8.26 -6.06 4.35
C GLY A 376 -9.46 -5.83 5.26
N GLY A 377 -10.00 -6.92 5.79
CA GLY A 377 -10.95 -6.83 6.90
C GLY A 377 -10.24 -6.49 8.22
N PRO A 378 -10.98 -5.94 9.21
CA PRO A 378 -12.36 -5.51 9.16
C PRO A 378 -12.55 -4.05 8.70
N ILE A 379 -11.51 -3.39 8.18
CA ILE A 379 -11.66 -2.07 7.54
C ILE A 379 -12.60 -2.19 6.34
N ASN A 380 -12.32 -3.17 5.48
CA ASN A 380 -13.16 -3.55 4.37
C ASN A 380 -14.11 -4.70 4.75
N SER A 381 -15.31 -4.63 4.22
CA SER A 381 -16.43 -5.52 4.45
C SER A 381 -17.08 -5.88 3.10
N PRO A 382 -18.09 -6.77 3.07
CA PRO A 382 -18.86 -7.00 1.86
C PRO A 382 -19.71 -5.78 1.41
N LYS A 383 -19.86 -4.73 2.23
CA LYS A 383 -20.71 -3.57 1.87
C LYS A 383 -19.84 -2.43 1.29
N ASP A 384 -20.31 -1.19 1.34
CA ASP A 384 -19.51 -0.02 0.99
C ASP A 384 -18.66 0.39 2.21
N ASP A 385 -17.38 0.64 1.98
CA ASP A 385 -16.37 1.06 2.95
C ASP A 385 -15.58 2.24 2.38
N PHE A 386 -15.80 3.42 2.95
CA PHE A 386 -15.34 4.67 2.37
C PHE A 386 -15.11 5.81 3.35
N GLY A 387 -14.55 6.92 2.87
CA GLY A 387 -14.25 8.07 3.73
C GLY A 387 -13.22 7.76 4.82
N PHE A 388 -12.26 6.86 4.53
CA PHE A 388 -11.21 6.47 5.46
C PHE A 388 -10.28 7.64 5.79
N ILE A 389 -10.08 7.90 7.08
CA ILE A 389 -9.06 8.83 7.58
C ILE A 389 -8.28 8.18 8.73
N ILE A 390 -7.00 8.47 8.84
CA ILE A 390 -6.14 8.00 9.94
C ILE A 390 -5.21 9.11 10.42
N ASN A 391 -5.02 9.18 11.73
CA ASN A 391 -3.93 9.93 12.34
C ASN A 391 -2.75 8.98 12.56
N ASP A 392 -1.67 9.19 11.80
CA ASP A 392 -0.51 8.30 11.78
C ASP A 392 0.25 8.27 13.12
N GLU A 393 0.16 9.31 13.95
CA GLU A 393 0.81 9.38 15.26
C GLU A 393 0.09 8.52 16.31
N THR A 394 -1.24 8.59 16.34
CA THR A 394 -2.08 7.91 17.32
C THR A 394 -2.59 6.56 16.85
N ASN A 395 -2.44 6.24 15.55
CA ASN A 395 -2.98 5.04 14.92
C ASN A 395 -4.53 4.95 15.00
N LYS A 396 -5.21 6.07 15.22
CA LYS A 396 -6.67 6.17 15.32
C LYS A 396 -7.26 6.82 14.09
N GLY A 397 -8.46 6.41 13.73
CA GLY A 397 -9.11 6.92 12.53
C GLY A 397 -10.60 6.65 12.48
N PHE A 398 -11.18 6.99 11.34
CA PHE A 398 -12.60 6.82 11.06
C PHE A 398 -12.81 6.26 9.66
N ILE A 399 -13.91 5.55 9.49
CA ILE A 399 -14.40 5.06 8.21
C ILE A 399 -15.92 5.12 8.19
N SER A 400 -16.49 5.38 7.03
CA SER A 400 -17.93 5.30 6.77
C SER A 400 -18.28 3.97 6.11
N SER A 401 -19.39 3.37 6.51
CA SER A 401 -19.86 2.12 5.93
C SER A 401 -21.35 1.90 6.18
N ASN A 402 -21.99 1.16 5.26
CA ASN A 402 -23.35 0.63 5.41
C ASN A 402 -23.36 -0.86 5.80
N ARG A 403 -22.30 -1.31 6.48
CA ARG A 403 -22.18 -2.68 7.01
C ARG A 403 -23.26 -3.00 8.03
N GLU A 404 -23.50 -4.30 8.21
CA GLU A 404 -24.43 -4.78 9.23
C GLU A 404 -24.02 -4.36 10.64
N GLY A 405 -25.01 -4.13 11.51
CA GLY A 405 -24.81 -3.65 12.88
C GLY A 405 -24.71 -2.13 13.03
N GLY A 406 -24.83 -1.39 11.93
CA GLY A 406 -25.05 0.05 11.91
C GLY A 406 -26.43 0.50 12.42
N LYS A 407 -26.65 1.82 12.50
CA LYS A 407 -27.92 2.46 12.89
C LYS A 407 -28.73 2.95 11.68
N GLY A 408 -28.08 3.33 10.59
CA GLY A 408 -28.69 4.03 9.46
C GLY A 408 -28.32 3.44 8.11
N ASP A 409 -28.40 4.28 7.06
CA ASP A 409 -28.03 3.89 5.70
C ASP A 409 -26.50 3.79 5.59
N ASP A 410 -25.80 4.88 5.90
CA ASP A 410 -24.34 4.90 6.07
C ASP A 410 -24.05 5.36 7.49
N ASP A 411 -23.04 4.76 8.12
CA ASP A 411 -22.65 5.08 9.48
C ASP A 411 -21.15 5.35 9.59
N ILE A 412 -20.78 6.17 10.56
CA ILE A 412 -19.38 6.43 10.92
C ILE A 412 -18.92 5.43 11.98
N TYR A 413 -17.77 4.81 11.73
CA TYR A 413 -17.09 3.92 12.66
C TYR A 413 -15.72 4.51 13.01
N SER A 414 -15.38 4.57 14.29
CA SER A 414 -13.99 4.79 14.69
C SER A 414 -13.23 3.47 14.69
N PHE A 415 -11.93 3.53 14.40
CA PHE A 415 -11.03 2.40 14.57
C PHE A 415 -9.72 2.82 15.25
N GLU A 416 -9.08 1.85 15.90
CA GLU A 416 -7.71 1.96 16.37
C GLU A 416 -6.91 0.84 15.71
N LYS A 417 -5.87 1.20 14.96
CA LYS A 417 -4.94 0.23 14.40
C LYS A 417 -4.16 -0.38 15.57
N PRO A 418 -4.20 -1.71 15.77
CA PRO A 418 -3.52 -2.34 16.87
C PRO A 418 -2.03 -1.98 16.86
N SER A 419 -1.56 -1.33 17.92
CA SER A 419 -0.13 -1.06 18.13
C SER A 419 0.55 -2.36 18.57
N CYS A 420 0.67 -3.32 17.68
CA CYS A 420 1.40 -4.54 17.95
C CYS A 420 2.58 -4.63 16.98
N SER A 421 3.67 -3.98 17.38
CA SER A 421 5.00 -4.19 16.80
C SER A 421 5.74 -5.23 17.65
N ARG A 422 6.11 -6.36 17.06
CA ARG A 422 7.09 -7.26 17.66
C ARG A 422 8.47 -6.85 17.22
N ASP A 423 9.31 -6.53 18.17
CA ASP A 423 10.72 -6.33 17.92
C ASP A 423 11.39 -7.70 17.78
N VAL A 424 11.81 -8.01 16.56
CA VAL A 424 12.70 -9.15 16.30
C VAL A 424 14.12 -8.61 16.32
N ALA A 425 14.95 -9.22 17.16
CA ALA A 425 16.35 -8.87 17.28
C ALA A 425 17.21 -10.07 16.89
N GLY A 426 18.43 -9.82 16.43
CA GLY A 426 19.35 -10.90 16.15
C GLY A 426 20.78 -10.45 16.02
N THR A 427 21.66 -11.42 15.82
CA THR A 427 23.09 -11.18 15.62
C THR A 427 23.57 -11.96 14.39
N VAL A 428 24.43 -11.32 13.59
CA VAL A 428 25.15 -11.96 12.48
C VAL A 428 26.54 -12.34 12.98
N VAL A 429 26.85 -13.63 12.91
CA VAL A 429 28.13 -14.18 13.36
C VAL A 429 28.78 -15.03 12.29
N ASN A 430 30.10 -15.15 12.39
CA ASN A 430 30.86 -16.11 11.61
C ASN A 430 30.55 -17.52 12.11
N LYS A 431 30.03 -18.39 11.22
CA LYS A 431 29.63 -19.77 11.53
C LYS A 431 30.72 -20.58 12.24
N ARG A 432 32.00 -20.33 11.89
CA ARG A 432 33.16 -21.11 12.34
C ARG A 432 33.83 -20.53 13.59
N THR A 433 33.90 -19.21 13.70
CA THR A 433 34.62 -18.54 14.80
C THR A 433 33.71 -17.98 15.88
N GLN A 434 32.41 -17.85 15.60
CA GLN A 434 31.43 -17.16 16.45
C GLN A 434 31.76 -15.68 16.68
N MET A 435 32.69 -15.11 15.91
CA MET A 435 32.95 -13.66 15.94
C MET A 435 31.82 -12.93 15.23
N ILE A 436 31.43 -11.78 15.79
CA ILE A 436 30.41 -10.90 15.20
C ILE A 436 30.83 -10.39 13.81
N ILE A 437 29.84 -10.19 12.95
CA ILE A 437 30.03 -9.64 11.60
C ILE A 437 29.25 -8.31 11.52
N PRO A 438 29.94 -7.16 11.65
CA PRO A 438 29.32 -5.85 11.47
C PRO A 438 29.07 -5.54 9.98
N ASP A 439 28.14 -4.63 9.73
CA ASP A 439 27.75 -4.13 8.40
C ASP A 439 27.37 -5.25 7.40
N ALA A 440 26.82 -6.36 7.88
CA ALA A 440 26.24 -7.41 7.04
C ALA A 440 24.86 -6.97 6.55
N ASP A 441 24.57 -7.18 5.27
CA ASP A 441 23.25 -6.89 4.70
C ASP A 441 22.25 -7.94 5.20
N VAL A 442 21.11 -7.50 5.74
CA VAL A 442 20.04 -8.34 6.26
C VAL A 442 18.77 -8.02 5.49
N PHE A 443 18.09 -9.05 5.00
CA PHE A 443 16.86 -8.97 4.22
C PHE A 443 15.76 -9.77 4.91
N VAL A 444 14.56 -9.18 5.01
CA VAL A 444 13.38 -9.83 5.60
C VAL A 444 12.35 -10.00 4.50
N TYR A 445 11.90 -11.24 4.30
CA TYR A 445 10.90 -11.61 3.30
C TYR A 445 9.67 -12.23 3.95
N ASP A 446 8.55 -12.17 3.23
CA ASP A 446 7.38 -12.97 3.57
C ASP A 446 7.46 -14.43 3.05
N SER A 447 6.43 -15.22 3.35
CA SER A 447 6.29 -16.62 2.89
C SER A 447 6.29 -16.80 1.37
N ASN A 448 6.01 -15.75 0.61
CA ASN A 448 6.00 -15.75 -0.86
C ASN A 448 7.31 -15.19 -1.45
N ARG A 449 8.31 -14.91 -0.60
CA ARG A 449 9.61 -14.28 -0.95
C ARG A 449 9.49 -12.83 -1.45
N ASN A 450 8.43 -12.12 -1.10
CA ASN A 450 8.39 -10.67 -1.30
C ASN A 450 9.27 -10.00 -0.24
N LEU A 451 10.13 -9.08 -0.67
CA LEU A 451 10.98 -8.32 0.24
C LEU A 451 10.13 -7.33 1.04
N LEU A 452 10.21 -7.41 2.37
CA LEU A 452 9.50 -6.52 3.28
C LEU A 452 10.41 -5.41 3.80
N GLN A 453 11.64 -5.76 4.20
CA GLN A 453 12.60 -4.83 4.80
C GLN A 453 14.04 -5.22 4.45
N SER A 454 14.95 -4.23 4.43
CA SER A 454 16.39 -4.46 4.30
C SER A 454 17.20 -3.44 5.10
N PHE A 455 18.26 -3.89 5.76
CA PHE A 455 19.12 -3.07 6.62
C PHE A 455 20.50 -3.71 6.80
N LYS A 456 21.39 -3.08 7.58
CA LYS A 456 22.71 -3.62 7.92
C LYS A 456 22.83 -3.93 9.41
N SER A 457 23.63 -4.94 9.77
CA SER A 457 24.01 -5.18 11.16
C SER A 457 24.92 -4.07 11.69
N ASP A 458 24.79 -3.75 12.98
CA ASP A 458 25.56 -2.69 13.65
C ASP A 458 27.02 -3.08 13.93
N ALA A 459 27.79 -2.20 14.58
CA ALA A 459 29.18 -2.45 14.95
C ALA A 459 29.38 -3.65 15.90
N SER A 460 28.32 -4.08 16.60
CA SER A 460 28.29 -5.27 17.45
C SER A 460 27.75 -6.50 16.70
N GLY A 461 27.51 -6.40 15.39
CA GLY A 461 26.90 -7.45 14.57
C GLY A 461 25.42 -7.67 14.84
N LYS A 462 24.76 -6.80 15.61
CA LYS A 462 23.35 -6.91 15.96
C LYS A 462 22.45 -6.26 14.92
N PHE A 463 21.20 -6.73 14.85
CA PHE A 463 20.15 -6.11 14.07
C PHE A 463 18.82 -6.19 14.81
N SER A 464 17.89 -5.30 14.48
CA SER A 464 16.52 -5.31 15.02
C SER A 464 15.55 -4.71 14.02
N PHE A 465 14.33 -5.23 13.99
CA PHE A 465 13.25 -4.73 13.15
C PHE A 465 11.89 -5.02 13.77
N GLY A 466 10.90 -4.19 13.44
CA GLY A 466 9.51 -4.37 13.86
C GLY A 466 8.73 -5.23 12.85
N LEU A 467 7.90 -6.12 13.37
CA LEU A 467 6.89 -6.88 12.62
C LEU A 467 5.50 -6.66 13.17
N ASP A 468 4.48 -6.89 12.35
CA ASP A 468 3.13 -7.06 12.85
C ASP A 468 3.02 -8.32 13.74
N CYS A 469 1.95 -8.39 14.53
CA CYS A 469 1.71 -9.52 15.42
C CYS A 469 0.91 -10.66 14.77
N LYS A 470 0.75 -10.65 13.44
CA LYS A 470 -0.01 -11.69 12.75
C LYS A 470 0.69 -13.02 12.80
N GLU A 471 -0.09 -14.11 12.76
CA GLU A 471 0.50 -15.42 12.56
C GLU A 471 1.04 -15.54 11.13
N ARG A 472 2.33 -15.32 10.97
CA ARG A 472 2.99 -15.34 9.65
C ARG A 472 4.39 -15.91 9.75
N THR A 473 4.77 -16.66 8.73
CA THR A 473 6.15 -17.15 8.55
C THR A 473 6.94 -16.16 7.71
N TYR A 474 8.12 -15.83 8.21
CA TYR A 474 9.07 -14.90 7.61
C TYR A 474 10.38 -15.62 7.33
N LEU A 475 11.07 -15.20 6.27
CA LEU A 475 12.42 -15.65 5.91
C LEU A 475 13.37 -14.48 6.12
N ILE A 476 14.41 -14.66 6.92
CA ILE A 476 15.50 -13.69 7.06
C ILE A 476 16.74 -14.24 6.36
N GLU A 477 17.40 -13.41 5.58
CA GLU A 477 18.64 -13.72 4.88
C GLU A 477 19.72 -12.70 5.28
N ALA A 478 20.94 -13.16 5.56
CA ALA A 478 22.10 -12.29 5.75
C ALA A 478 23.15 -12.51 4.66
N LYS A 479 23.77 -11.43 4.19
CA LYS A 479 24.85 -11.41 3.21
C LYS A 479 26.01 -10.54 3.67
N LYS A 480 27.22 -10.98 3.35
CA LYS A 480 28.44 -10.18 3.53
C LYS A 480 29.45 -10.61 2.49
N ASP A 481 30.20 -9.65 1.94
CA ASP A 481 31.31 -9.95 1.04
C ASP A 481 32.27 -10.99 1.65
N LYS A 482 32.70 -11.96 0.84
CA LYS A 482 33.56 -13.11 1.23
C LYS A 482 32.94 -14.10 2.20
N PHE A 483 31.64 -14.03 2.43
CA PHE A 483 30.88 -15.06 3.13
C PHE A 483 29.81 -15.65 2.19
N LYS A 484 29.46 -16.91 2.43
CA LYS A 484 28.22 -17.48 1.93
C LYS A 484 27.08 -16.98 2.80
N GLU A 485 25.98 -16.63 2.14
CA GLU A 485 24.73 -16.23 2.78
C GLU A 485 24.15 -17.35 3.67
N ASP A 486 23.42 -16.94 4.70
CA ASP A 486 22.68 -17.82 5.59
C ASP A 486 21.26 -17.30 5.72
N PHE A 487 20.32 -18.20 5.99
CA PHE A 487 18.92 -17.83 6.11
C PHE A 487 18.20 -18.63 7.20
N ILE A 488 17.20 -18.00 7.80
CA ILE A 488 16.38 -18.57 8.87
C ILE A 488 14.92 -18.27 8.57
N ASP A 489 14.09 -19.32 8.66
CA ASP A 489 12.64 -19.16 8.72
C ASP A 489 12.18 -19.12 10.17
N PHE A 490 11.26 -18.21 10.47
CA PHE A 490 10.59 -18.16 11.77
C PHE A 490 9.12 -17.78 11.61
N THR A 491 8.30 -18.21 12.55
CA THR A 491 6.86 -17.91 12.55
C THR A 491 6.55 -17.02 13.74
N VAL A 492 6.00 -15.85 13.46
CA VAL A 492 5.36 -15.03 14.48
C VAL A 492 4.01 -15.68 14.80
N LYS A 493 3.66 -15.76 16.09
CA LYS A 493 2.34 -16.19 16.56
C LYS A 493 1.74 -15.15 17.50
N PRO A 494 0.41 -14.94 17.46
CA PRO A 494 -0.29 -14.10 18.44
C PRO A 494 -0.01 -14.56 19.88
N GLY A 495 0.27 -13.61 20.78
CA GLY A 495 0.44 -13.89 22.22
C GLY A 495 1.78 -14.53 22.67
N GLN A 496 2.73 -14.77 21.78
CA GLN A 496 4.10 -15.19 22.16
C GLN A 496 4.93 -13.99 22.68
N LYS A 497 5.82 -14.21 23.67
CA LYS A 497 6.64 -13.15 24.30
C LYS A 497 7.48 -12.33 23.31
N ALA A 498 7.73 -11.08 23.69
CA ALA A 498 8.13 -9.94 22.86
C ALA A 498 9.53 -9.99 22.21
N GLU A 499 10.43 -10.90 22.58
CA GLU A 499 11.79 -10.92 22.02
C GLU A 499 12.07 -12.29 21.39
N LEU A 500 12.18 -12.29 20.06
CA LEU A 500 12.74 -13.41 19.31
C LEU A 500 14.19 -13.06 18.98
N GLU A 501 15.14 -13.74 19.62
CA GLU A 501 16.56 -13.60 19.30
C GLU A 501 16.97 -14.61 18.22
N LEU A 502 17.43 -14.09 17.07
CA LEU A 502 17.87 -14.88 15.92
C LEU A 502 19.39 -14.80 15.74
N GLU A 503 20.00 -15.87 15.25
CA GLU A 503 21.46 -15.93 15.04
C GLU A 503 21.77 -16.43 13.62
N LEU A 504 22.12 -15.50 12.72
CA LEU A 504 22.51 -15.81 11.34
C LEU A 504 24.00 -16.13 11.26
N LYS A 505 24.34 -17.31 10.74
CA LYS A 505 25.68 -17.90 10.77
C LYS A 505 26.28 -17.95 9.38
N LEU A 506 26.89 -16.86 8.97
CA LEU A 506 27.56 -16.76 7.68
C LEU A 506 28.81 -17.64 7.62
N ASP A 507 28.91 -18.47 6.58
CA ASP A 507 30.06 -19.36 6.37
C ASP A 507 31.14 -18.64 5.53
N PRO A 508 32.37 -18.44 6.03
CA PRO A 508 33.46 -17.86 5.23
C PRO A 508 33.66 -18.61 3.92
N ALA A 509 33.67 -17.86 2.81
CA ALA A 509 34.04 -18.42 1.52
C ALA A 509 35.54 -18.79 1.53
N ALA A 510 35.91 -19.83 0.77
CA ALA A 510 37.32 -20.12 0.56
C ALA A 510 37.99 -18.93 -0.12
N ALA A 511 39.17 -18.54 0.35
CA ALA A 511 39.92 -17.41 -0.17
C ALA A 511 40.30 -17.68 -1.63
N THR A 512 40.07 -16.70 -2.50
CA THR A 512 40.45 -16.81 -3.92
C THR A 512 41.97 -16.73 -4.08
N ILE A 513 42.48 -17.33 -5.15
CA ILE A 513 43.91 -17.23 -5.52
C ILE A 513 44.31 -15.75 -5.61
N GLY A 514 45.43 -15.39 -4.99
CA GLY A 514 45.94 -14.03 -4.87
C GLY A 514 45.58 -13.32 -3.57
N THR A 515 44.64 -13.84 -2.77
CA THR A 515 44.25 -13.25 -1.49
C THR A 515 45.38 -13.32 -0.46
N ASP A 516 45.66 -12.22 0.23
CA ASP A 516 46.51 -12.23 1.42
C ASP A 516 45.68 -12.61 2.66
N LEU A 517 46.00 -13.75 3.28
CA LEU A 517 45.33 -14.21 4.49
C LEU A 517 45.55 -13.26 5.67
N ALA A 518 46.60 -12.45 5.68
CA ALA A 518 46.79 -11.43 6.71
C ALA A 518 45.65 -10.41 6.71
N LEU A 519 45.24 -9.97 5.51
CA LEU A 519 44.13 -9.04 5.33
C LEU A 519 42.78 -9.72 5.55
N LEU A 520 42.60 -10.94 5.02
CA LEU A 520 41.35 -11.68 5.15
C LEU A 520 41.00 -12.01 6.62
N LEU A 521 42.00 -12.38 7.42
CA LEU A 521 41.82 -12.81 8.80
C LEU A 521 42.00 -11.67 9.83
N GLY A 522 42.21 -10.43 9.36
CA GLY A 522 42.45 -9.27 10.23
C GLY A 522 43.63 -9.48 11.17
N LEU A 523 44.75 -10.00 10.65
CA LEU A 523 45.92 -10.27 11.48
C LEU A 523 46.61 -8.97 11.88
N ASN A 524 47.07 -8.90 13.12
CA ASN A 524 48.08 -7.92 13.47
C ASN A 524 49.37 -8.22 12.69
N PRO A 525 50.13 -7.20 12.24
CA PRO A 525 51.33 -7.46 11.47
C PRO A 525 52.33 -8.30 12.27
N ILE A 526 52.86 -9.35 11.65
CA ILE A 526 53.82 -10.26 12.28
C ILE A 526 55.17 -9.58 12.38
N TYR A 527 55.46 -9.06 13.57
CA TYR A 527 56.68 -8.33 13.83
C TYR A 527 57.83 -9.26 14.21
N PHE A 528 59.00 -8.86 13.74
CA PHE A 528 60.27 -9.42 14.16
C PHE A 528 61.09 -8.31 14.84
N ASP A 529 61.76 -8.65 15.92
CA ASP A 529 62.71 -7.75 16.56
C ASP A 529 63.85 -7.41 15.59
N TYR A 530 64.51 -6.28 15.84
CA TYR A 530 65.66 -5.84 15.07
C TYR A 530 66.76 -6.94 15.07
N ASP A 531 67.27 -7.29 13.89
CA ASP A 531 68.26 -8.35 13.66
C ASP A 531 67.86 -9.77 14.12
N LYS A 532 66.55 -10.03 14.31
CA LYS A 532 66.06 -11.34 14.78
C LYS A 532 65.08 -11.96 13.78
N SER A 533 65.04 -13.30 13.77
CA SER A 533 64.16 -14.11 12.92
C SER A 533 63.30 -15.12 13.69
N TYR A 534 63.40 -15.20 15.02
CA TYR A 534 62.51 -16.07 15.80
C TYR A 534 61.07 -15.52 15.81
N ILE A 535 60.10 -16.42 15.91
CA ILE A 535 58.69 -16.07 16.08
C ILE A 535 58.47 -15.62 17.52
N ARG A 536 57.94 -14.41 17.71
CA ARG A 536 57.61 -13.87 19.02
C ARG A 536 56.24 -14.40 19.51
N PRO A 537 55.97 -14.43 20.82
CA PRO A 537 54.68 -14.91 21.35
C PRO A 537 53.43 -14.20 20.78
N ASP A 538 53.52 -12.90 20.48
CA ASP A 538 52.44 -12.15 19.83
C ASP A 538 52.25 -12.59 18.35
N ALA A 539 53.34 -12.87 17.63
CA ALA A 539 53.28 -13.45 16.30
C ALA A 539 52.73 -14.88 16.29
N GLU A 540 52.94 -15.67 17.35
CA GLU A 540 52.37 -17.02 17.48
C GLU A 540 50.83 -16.99 17.47
N LEU A 541 50.22 -16.01 18.15
CA LEU A 541 48.76 -15.83 18.18
C LEU A 541 48.19 -15.54 16.79
N GLU A 542 48.88 -14.74 15.99
CA GLU A 542 48.47 -14.43 14.61
C GLU A 542 48.71 -15.61 13.66
N LEU A 543 49.83 -16.31 13.79
CA LEU A 543 50.11 -17.53 13.02
C LEU A 543 49.13 -18.66 13.34
N ALA A 544 48.63 -18.75 14.56
CA ALA A 544 47.60 -19.71 14.93
C ALA A 544 46.32 -19.52 14.11
N LYS A 545 45.94 -18.28 13.76
CA LYS A 545 44.80 -17.99 12.88
C LYS A 545 45.05 -18.49 11.46
N VAL A 546 46.24 -18.27 10.91
CA VAL A 546 46.64 -18.80 9.58
C VAL A 546 46.64 -20.33 9.57
N ILE A 547 47.20 -20.96 10.60
CA ILE A 547 47.22 -22.42 10.75
C ILE A 547 45.80 -22.98 10.83
N LYS A 548 44.92 -22.37 11.65
CA LYS A 548 43.52 -22.77 11.77
C LYS A 548 42.84 -22.73 10.41
N TYR A 549 43.01 -21.63 9.66
CA TYR A 549 42.48 -21.48 8.31
C TYR A 549 42.99 -22.59 7.36
N MET A 550 44.30 -22.87 7.35
CA MET A 550 44.86 -23.91 6.49
C MET A 550 44.41 -25.33 6.87
N LYS A 551 44.09 -25.60 8.15
CA LYS A 551 43.49 -26.87 8.56
C LYS A 551 42.06 -27.00 8.06
N GLU A 552 41.32 -25.89 8.06
CA GLU A 552 39.93 -25.84 7.63
C GLU A 552 39.74 -25.95 6.13
N TYR A 553 40.69 -25.42 5.36
CA TYR A 553 40.71 -25.51 3.90
C TYR A 553 41.93 -26.33 3.46
N PRO A 554 41.85 -27.68 3.44
CA PRO A 554 43.00 -28.56 3.25
C PRO A 554 43.67 -28.43 1.87
N ASN A 555 42.96 -27.90 0.88
CA ASN A 555 43.46 -27.67 -0.47
C ASN A 555 44.22 -26.35 -0.62
N VAL A 556 44.07 -25.43 0.33
CA VAL A 556 44.73 -24.12 0.27
C VAL A 556 46.25 -24.28 0.37
N LYS A 557 46.97 -23.66 -0.56
CA LYS A 557 48.41 -23.49 -0.53
C LYS A 557 48.73 -22.01 -0.44
N ILE A 558 49.73 -21.66 0.36
CA ILE A 558 50.11 -20.25 0.57
C ILE A 558 51.59 -19.99 0.27
N ASP A 559 51.85 -18.82 -0.27
CA ASP A 559 53.16 -18.23 -0.53
C ASP A 559 53.50 -17.24 0.58
N VAL A 560 54.44 -17.62 1.46
CA VAL A 560 54.84 -16.79 2.61
C VAL A 560 55.90 -15.80 2.17
N ARG A 561 55.64 -14.50 2.29
CA ARG A 561 56.60 -13.47 1.87
C ARG A 561 57.05 -12.69 3.09
N SER A 562 58.35 -12.50 3.26
CA SER A 562 58.88 -11.74 4.40
C SER A 562 59.68 -10.52 3.94
N HIS A 563 59.54 -9.43 4.68
CA HIS A 563 60.09 -8.12 4.32
C HIS A 563 60.92 -7.52 5.49
N THR A 564 61.79 -6.58 5.14
CA THR A 564 62.53 -5.74 6.10
C THR A 564 62.18 -4.27 5.90
N ASP A 565 62.57 -3.44 6.87
CA ASP A 565 62.58 -1.99 6.67
C ASP A 565 63.82 -1.54 5.90
N SER A 566 63.88 -0.25 5.55
CA SER A 566 64.94 0.35 4.74
C SER A 566 66.27 0.62 5.48
N ARG A 567 66.43 0.13 6.71
CA ARG A 567 67.66 0.34 7.48
C ARG A 567 68.56 -0.87 7.35
N GLY A 568 69.80 -0.64 6.93
CA GLY A 568 70.81 -1.68 6.75
C GLY A 568 71.32 -1.70 5.31
N LYS A 569 72.21 -2.65 5.00
CA LYS A 569 72.64 -2.91 3.62
C LYS A 569 71.64 -3.84 2.95
N ASP A 570 71.33 -3.62 1.68
CA ASP A 570 70.39 -4.39 0.88
C ASP A 570 70.66 -5.90 0.97
N ALA A 571 71.94 -6.32 0.82
CA ALA A 571 72.37 -7.71 0.91
C ALA A 571 72.08 -8.34 2.28
N TYR A 572 72.21 -7.55 3.35
CA TYR A 572 71.89 -7.99 4.70
C TYR A 572 70.37 -8.10 4.91
N ASN A 573 69.60 -7.13 4.43
CA ASN A 573 68.13 -7.13 4.47
C ASN A 573 67.52 -8.27 3.66
N TRP A 574 68.13 -8.62 2.53
CA TRP A 574 67.81 -9.81 1.76
C TRP A 574 68.05 -11.10 2.55
N ALA A 575 69.21 -11.23 3.20
CA ALA A 575 69.50 -12.39 4.03
C ALA A 575 68.56 -12.48 5.26
N LEU A 576 68.25 -11.35 5.90
CA LEU A 576 67.37 -11.29 7.07
C LEU A 576 65.93 -11.68 6.74
N SER A 577 65.36 -11.13 5.67
CA SER A 577 64.01 -11.50 5.22
C SER A 577 63.91 -12.98 4.86
N ASN A 578 64.95 -13.58 4.25
CA ASN A 578 64.98 -15.02 3.96
C ASN A 578 65.00 -15.87 5.24
N ARG A 579 65.75 -15.45 6.27
CA ARG A 579 65.69 -16.11 7.59
C ARG A 579 64.30 -16.03 8.20
N ARG A 580 63.64 -14.87 8.13
CA ARG A 580 62.26 -14.66 8.63
C ARG A 580 61.24 -15.52 7.89
N ASN A 581 61.32 -15.61 6.57
CA ASN A 581 60.50 -16.51 5.77
C ASN A 581 60.67 -17.97 6.24
N LYS A 582 61.93 -18.43 6.35
CA LYS A 582 62.24 -19.79 6.77
C LYS A 582 61.69 -20.10 8.16
N SER A 583 61.87 -19.20 9.12
CA SER A 583 61.34 -19.35 10.49
C SER A 583 59.81 -19.36 10.52
N THR A 584 59.15 -18.52 9.74
CA THR A 584 57.68 -18.48 9.65
C THR A 584 57.12 -19.77 9.08
N ARG A 585 57.69 -20.26 7.97
CA ARG A 585 57.29 -21.53 7.35
C ARG A 585 57.55 -22.72 8.28
N ALA A 586 58.73 -22.76 8.92
CA ALA A 586 59.05 -23.82 9.88
C ALA A 586 58.04 -23.85 11.03
N TYR A 587 57.64 -22.69 11.56
CA TYR A 587 56.63 -22.61 12.61
C TYR A 587 55.27 -23.20 12.17
N ILE A 588 54.78 -22.82 10.99
CA ILE A 588 53.51 -23.33 10.44
C ILE A 588 53.55 -24.85 10.22
N ILE A 589 54.71 -25.39 9.82
CA ILE A 589 54.91 -26.83 9.64
C ILE A 589 54.98 -27.55 10.99
N GLU A 590 55.92 -27.15 11.85
CA GLU A 590 56.28 -27.88 13.07
C GLU A 590 55.23 -27.73 14.18
N LYS A 591 54.71 -26.52 14.37
CA LYS A 591 53.69 -26.23 15.39
C LYS A 591 52.27 -26.37 14.83
N GLY A 592 52.09 -26.04 13.56
CA GLY A 592 50.78 -26.12 12.91
C GLY A 592 50.42 -27.50 12.38
N GLY A 593 51.40 -28.38 12.12
CA GLY A 593 51.16 -29.69 11.49
C GLY A 593 50.74 -29.58 10.02
N ILE A 594 51.08 -28.47 9.35
CA ILE A 594 50.76 -28.25 7.93
C ILE A 594 51.86 -28.88 7.07
N SER A 595 51.46 -29.63 6.04
CA SER A 595 52.42 -30.22 5.09
C SER A 595 53.30 -29.15 4.44
N ALA A 596 54.62 -29.38 4.38
CA ALA A 596 55.57 -28.49 3.73
C ALA A 596 55.23 -28.23 2.24
N SER A 597 54.56 -29.18 1.57
CA SER A 597 54.11 -29.03 0.18
C SER A 597 53.02 -27.98 -0.02
N ARG A 598 52.40 -27.49 1.06
CA ARG A 598 51.37 -26.44 1.04
C ARG A 598 51.94 -25.03 1.26
N LEU A 599 53.25 -24.90 1.45
CA LEU A 599 53.90 -23.64 1.77
C LEU A 599 55.04 -23.36 0.78
N THR A 600 54.97 -22.23 0.08
CA THR A 600 56.10 -21.68 -0.72
C THR A 600 56.58 -20.36 -0.12
N GLY A 601 57.56 -19.73 -0.75
CA GLY A 601 57.89 -18.33 -0.49
C GLY A 601 59.36 -18.04 -0.26
N GLN A 602 59.65 -16.74 -0.14
CA GLN A 602 61.01 -16.19 -0.04
C GLN A 602 61.02 -14.85 0.72
N GLY A 603 62.21 -14.43 1.12
CA GLY A 603 62.45 -13.06 1.59
C GLY A 603 62.66 -12.09 0.45
N TYR A 604 62.12 -10.87 0.57
CA TYR A 604 62.22 -9.80 -0.43
C TYR A 604 63.10 -8.62 0.01
N GLY A 605 63.73 -8.72 1.18
CA GLY A 605 64.44 -7.61 1.82
C GLY A 605 63.60 -6.34 1.88
N GLU A 606 64.19 -5.23 1.52
CA GLU A 606 63.56 -3.89 1.45
C GLU A 606 63.08 -3.53 0.04
N THR A 607 63.02 -4.48 -0.91
CA THR A 607 62.65 -4.19 -2.31
C THR A 607 61.16 -3.89 -2.51
N ARG A 608 60.34 -4.12 -1.47
CA ARG A 608 58.87 -3.96 -1.50
C ARG A 608 58.38 -3.26 -0.23
N LEU A 609 58.78 -2.01 -0.05
CA LEU A 609 58.31 -1.15 1.03
C LEU A 609 56.87 -0.71 0.76
N VAL A 610 56.07 -0.56 1.83
CA VAL A 610 54.63 -0.21 1.76
C VAL A 610 54.36 1.26 2.05
N ASN A 611 55.43 2.05 2.27
CA ASN A 611 55.36 3.48 2.53
C ASN A 611 56.55 4.18 1.87
N HIS A 612 56.69 5.48 2.13
CA HIS A 612 57.67 6.35 1.47
C HIS A 612 59.12 6.15 1.97
N CYS A 613 59.38 5.20 2.87
CA CYS A 613 60.72 4.93 3.35
C CYS A 613 61.63 4.43 2.24
N ASN A 614 62.91 4.78 2.33
CA ASN A 614 64.01 4.21 1.55
C ASN A 614 65.35 4.50 2.25
N ASN A 615 66.46 4.14 1.62
CA ASN A 615 67.80 4.25 2.21
C ASN A 615 68.27 5.70 2.42
N SER A 616 67.60 6.67 1.78
CA SER A 616 67.91 8.10 1.85
C SER A 616 66.82 8.93 2.56
N VAL A 617 65.72 8.30 2.98
CA VAL A 617 64.58 8.97 3.61
C VAL A 617 64.47 8.56 5.08
N LYS A 618 64.47 9.55 5.97
CA LYS A 618 64.34 9.34 7.41
C LYS A 618 62.87 9.08 7.77
N CYS A 619 62.59 7.86 8.22
CA CYS A 619 61.26 7.47 8.67
C CYS A 619 61.15 7.34 10.19
N SER A 620 59.91 7.38 10.68
CA SER A 620 59.58 7.09 12.06
C SER A 620 59.74 5.60 12.41
N LYS A 621 59.78 5.30 13.71
CA LYS A 621 59.81 3.91 14.19
C LYS A 621 58.59 3.10 13.73
N LYS A 622 57.42 3.74 13.63
CA LYS A 622 56.17 3.12 13.19
C LYS A 622 56.21 2.77 11.71
N GLU A 623 56.66 3.70 10.86
CA GLU A 623 56.78 3.44 9.41
C GLU A 623 57.80 2.35 9.09
N HIS A 624 58.92 2.31 9.81
CA HIS A 624 59.82 1.16 9.70
C HIS A 624 59.17 -0.13 10.20
N GLN A 625 58.33 -0.06 11.24
CA GLN A 625 57.62 -1.23 11.76
C GLN A 625 56.63 -1.81 10.76
N ASP A 626 55.92 -0.97 10.00
CA ASP A 626 54.98 -1.39 8.95
C ASP A 626 55.68 -2.16 7.82
N ASN A 627 56.93 -1.83 7.51
CA ASN A 627 57.72 -2.54 6.51
C ASN A 627 58.26 -3.89 6.99
N ARG A 628 58.42 -4.09 8.30
CA ARG A 628 58.87 -5.37 8.91
C ARG A 628 57.70 -6.33 9.08
N ARG A 629 57.20 -6.86 7.96
CA ARG A 629 55.99 -7.69 7.89
C ARG A 629 56.22 -9.02 7.18
N SER A 630 55.25 -9.92 7.34
CA SER A 630 55.07 -11.09 6.48
C SER A 630 53.68 -11.08 5.85
N GLU A 631 53.59 -11.54 4.61
CA GLU A 631 52.35 -11.68 3.82
C GLU A 631 52.10 -13.18 3.57
N PHE A 632 50.83 -13.59 3.44
CA PHE A 632 50.42 -14.98 3.28
C PHE A 632 49.48 -15.13 2.08
N ILE A 633 50.07 -15.25 0.89
CA ILE A 633 49.30 -15.17 -0.36
C ILE A 633 48.78 -16.54 -0.78
N VAL A 634 47.47 -16.68 -0.96
CA VAL A 634 46.86 -17.92 -1.49
C VAL A 634 47.30 -18.13 -2.93
N VAL A 635 47.89 -19.28 -3.24
CA VAL A 635 48.35 -19.63 -4.59
C VAL A 635 47.58 -20.78 -5.23
N SER A 636 46.79 -21.49 -4.43
CA SER A 636 45.89 -22.57 -4.83
C SER A 636 44.84 -22.71 -3.72
N ASN A 637 43.60 -23.04 -4.04
CA ASN A 637 42.51 -23.24 -3.07
C ASN A 637 41.67 -24.48 -3.37
#